data_AF-A0A947J0E2-F1
#
_entry.id   AF-A0A947J0E2-F1
#
_cell.length_a   1.000
_cell.length_b   1.000
_cell.length_c   1.000
_cell.angle_alpha   90.00
_cell.angle_beta   90.00
_cell.angle_gamma   90.00
#
_symmetry.space_group_name_H-M   'P 1'
#
loop_
_entity.id
_entity.type
_entity.pdbx_description
1 polymer ?
#
loop_
_entity_poly.entity_id
_entity_poly.type
_entity_poly.pdbx_seq_one_letter_code
_entity_poly.pdbx_strand_id
1 'polypeptide(L)'
;MLFRIIVILVLLISFTSTTYAVDYAAQSLDPGYMGTSAKTLGMGRAFVAVADDVNAVFYNPAGLAQLEHFQIMSMTNTSLLLGELKYTTAALAFPVGFGALGIGVVSKRIEGIPLLGLADVTANNRPDADKVEYGNYEDNTTYISYGLDIGTESQFKLLKNMAVGLTLKTFNKRGYGEGELLEDAQANGTDFDLGWRSNLDDNFSLGFNLRNFFPAKDRFNAGTLYWNTGEREAIMDIYTFGAALKMYDGQLILAADTDVFAQNVRPALGHFGLQWHFSPYMYFRTGWDQIPLPASNKSRERVENIMPIGIGLEYFGFAIDYAYYPAYNLQDNATHFVSLAFTGFEFEDTKKDETTNAQGTEGATTKEETLLILDGFPPQKVVYEESVEVTGSAQGYEKVQIGNQVATVNNGVFSTKVPLVLGKNEIDISVADRKIKRNVLRLPNVKEIREKGFENDLKYVLSLPDFATFYKPNQSLSRQQLANWIISAKGMKLTDNLQGIFSEMDLLTIKGYMDAGDDGLVNPDEILTRGKMAVALAYLEGMKDAFLGVPLEQKQTHAMELLKEAGQYNEDDFLPRDKIINLHDAAKLMARTSIINLEVKKLTAGFVVPQVFVEPRRLNSGDSLKIQVTLPTDVTLKDIVVRVEKEKYIPLKKITERLYLGEWKIPPERKKGFYPIAVSVEDINGNKNYFTDYY
;
A
#
# COMPACT_ATOMS: atom_id res chain seq x y z
N MET A 1 -1.14 -40.27 -5.82
CA MET A 1 -2.07 -40.23 -6.98
C MET A 1 -3.49 -40.66 -6.60
N LEU A 2 -3.71 -41.87 -6.07
CA LEU A 2 -5.05 -42.36 -5.70
C LEU A 2 -5.79 -41.45 -4.69
N PHE A 3 -5.12 -40.97 -3.65
CA PHE A 3 -5.70 -40.02 -2.67
C PHE A 3 -6.20 -38.72 -3.34
N ARG A 4 -5.41 -38.13 -4.24
CA ARG A 4 -5.79 -36.93 -4.99
C ARG A 4 -7.00 -37.18 -5.90
N ILE A 5 -7.05 -38.36 -6.54
CA ILE A 5 -8.20 -38.76 -7.36
C ILE A 5 -9.46 -38.92 -6.50
N ILE A 6 -9.33 -39.49 -5.30
CA ILE A 6 -10.44 -39.62 -4.35
C ILE A 6 -10.91 -38.24 -3.87
N VAL A 7 -9.99 -37.33 -3.52
CA VAL A 7 -10.34 -35.95 -3.13
C VAL A 7 -11.04 -35.21 -4.27
N ILE A 8 -10.52 -35.30 -5.49
CA ILE A 8 -11.15 -34.72 -6.69
C ILE A 8 -12.54 -35.32 -6.92
N LEU A 9 -12.69 -36.64 -6.78
CA LEU A 9 -13.99 -37.31 -6.88
C LEU A 9 -14.95 -36.86 -5.78
N VAL A 10 -14.50 -36.69 -4.53
CA VAL A 10 -15.33 -36.18 -3.43
C VAL A 10 -15.77 -34.74 -3.72
N LEU A 11 -14.87 -33.87 -4.17
CA LEU A 11 -15.19 -32.50 -4.58
C LEU A 11 -16.17 -32.47 -5.77
N LEU A 12 -16.02 -33.38 -6.73
CA LEU A 12 -16.93 -33.54 -7.88
C LEU A 12 -18.25 -34.26 -7.54
N ILE A 13 -18.33 -34.98 -6.42
CA ILE A 13 -19.58 -35.58 -5.92
C ILE A 13 -20.36 -34.56 -5.09
N SER A 14 -19.68 -33.63 -4.41
CA SER A 14 -20.34 -32.47 -3.79
C SER A 14 -21.07 -31.58 -4.82
N PHE A 15 -20.76 -31.70 -6.11
CA PHE A 15 -21.48 -31.08 -7.24
C PHE A 15 -22.93 -31.59 -7.39
N THR A 16 -23.28 -32.75 -6.81
CA THR A 16 -24.64 -33.28 -6.83
C THR A 16 -25.40 -32.86 -5.57
N SER A 17 -25.67 -31.57 -5.37
CA SER A 17 -26.59 -31.17 -4.31
C SER A 17 -28.05 -31.39 -4.75
N THR A 18 -28.72 -32.24 -3.99
CA THR A 18 -30.16 -32.54 -4.05
C THR A 18 -30.96 -31.29 -3.73
N THR A 19 -31.89 -30.95 -4.61
CA THR A 19 -32.94 -29.94 -4.38
C THR A 19 -33.90 -30.45 -3.32
N TYR A 20 -33.78 -29.98 -2.08
CA TYR A 20 -34.81 -30.16 -1.05
C TYR A 20 -35.61 -28.85 -0.91
N ALA A 21 -36.94 -28.96 -1.02
CA ALA A 21 -37.86 -27.86 -0.83
C ALA A 21 -38.29 -27.81 0.64
N VAL A 22 -38.11 -26.65 1.30
CA VAL A 22 -38.62 -26.39 2.64
C VAL A 22 -39.20 -24.97 2.70
N ASP A 23 -40.28 -24.77 3.47
CA ASP A 23 -40.97 -23.49 3.62
C ASP A 23 -40.30 -22.63 4.71
N TYR A 24 -39.75 -21.46 4.36
CA TYR A 24 -39.42 -20.40 5.32
C TYR A 24 -39.17 -19.04 4.63
N ALA A 25 -39.12 -17.95 5.41
CA ALA A 25 -38.79 -16.61 4.93
C ALA A 25 -37.91 -15.89 5.95
N ALA A 26 -36.60 -15.81 5.68
CA ALA A 26 -35.74 -14.78 6.24
C ALA A 26 -34.52 -14.59 5.33
N GLN A 27 -34.08 -13.36 5.09
CA GLN A 27 -32.76 -13.08 4.49
C GLN A 27 -31.72 -12.99 5.60
N SER A 28 -30.44 -13.31 5.32
CA SER A 28 -29.37 -13.10 6.29
C SER A 28 -29.29 -11.62 6.65
N LEU A 29 -29.35 -11.30 7.95
CA LEU A 29 -29.22 -9.94 8.46
C LEU A 29 -27.74 -9.49 8.53
N ASP A 30 -26.79 -10.38 8.27
CA ASP A 30 -25.36 -10.08 8.17
C ASP A 30 -24.99 -9.72 6.71
N PRO A 31 -24.66 -8.45 6.40
CA PRO A 31 -24.31 -8.02 5.05
C PRO A 31 -22.99 -8.64 4.56
N GLY A 32 -22.13 -9.17 5.44
CA GLY A 32 -20.91 -9.88 5.04
C GLY A 32 -21.18 -11.21 4.34
N TYR A 33 -22.38 -11.78 4.48
CA TYR A 33 -22.77 -13.01 3.77
C TYR A 33 -22.86 -12.82 2.25
N MET A 34 -23.07 -11.59 1.78
CA MET A 34 -23.12 -11.26 0.35
C MET A 34 -21.77 -11.40 -0.36
N GLY A 35 -20.67 -11.55 0.39
CA GLY A 35 -19.30 -11.66 -0.11
C GLY A 35 -18.55 -10.34 0.00
N THR A 36 -17.27 -10.40 0.41
CA THR A 36 -16.53 -9.22 0.88
C THR A 36 -15.34 -8.83 0.01
N SER A 37 -15.07 -9.55 -1.07
CA SER A 37 -14.08 -9.15 -2.08
C SER A 37 -14.38 -9.74 -3.46
N ALA A 38 -13.89 -9.09 -4.50
CA ALA A 38 -13.98 -9.62 -5.86
C ALA A 38 -13.25 -10.97 -5.99
N LYS A 39 -12.15 -11.18 -5.26
CA LYS A 39 -11.46 -12.48 -5.19
C LYS A 39 -12.38 -13.59 -4.69
N THR A 40 -13.01 -13.39 -3.54
CA THR A 40 -13.88 -14.39 -2.90
C THR A 40 -15.16 -14.63 -3.70
N LEU A 41 -15.76 -13.57 -4.25
CA LEU A 41 -16.90 -13.66 -5.16
C LEU A 41 -16.57 -14.39 -6.46
N GLY A 42 -15.40 -14.13 -7.05
CA GLY A 42 -14.92 -14.85 -8.23
C GLY A 42 -14.72 -16.35 -8.02
N MET A 43 -14.52 -16.78 -6.77
CA MET A 43 -14.44 -18.19 -6.36
C MET A 43 -15.78 -18.76 -5.87
N GLY A 44 -16.90 -18.06 -6.11
CA GLY A 44 -18.22 -18.54 -5.68
C GLY A 44 -18.37 -18.65 -4.16
N ARG A 45 -17.67 -17.81 -3.40
CA ARG A 45 -17.62 -17.80 -1.92
C ARG A 45 -16.99 -19.05 -1.27
N ALA A 46 -16.43 -19.98 -2.05
CA ALA A 46 -15.65 -21.11 -1.54
C ALA A 46 -14.26 -20.65 -1.09
N PHE A 47 -14.13 -20.28 0.18
CA PHE A 47 -12.95 -19.60 0.70
C PHE A 47 -12.52 -20.01 2.12
N VAL A 48 -13.33 -20.75 2.88
CA VAL A 48 -13.06 -21.05 4.31
C VAL A 48 -11.76 -21.81 4.52
N ALA A 49 -11.42 -22.75 3.63
CA ALA A 49 -10.14 -23.48 3.69
C ALA A 49 -8.98 -22.78 2.96
N VAL A 50 -9.30 -21.86 2.04
CA VAL A 50 -8.32 -21.07 1.27
C VAL A 50 -7.86 -19.85 2.03
N ALA A 51 -8.67 -19.29 2.94
CA ALA A 51 -8.41 -18.06 3.67
C ALA A 51 -6.99 -18.00 4.26
N ASP A 52 -6.10 -17.36 3.52
CA ASP A 52 -4.67 -17.19 3.80
C ASP A 52 -4.18 -15.76 3.48
N ASP A 53 -5.14 -14.82 3.38
CA ASP A 53 -4.91 -13.39 3.13
C ASP A 53 -5.85 -12.53 4.00
N VAL A 54 -5.81 -11.20 3.84
CA VAL A 54 -6.66 -10.23 4.57
C VAL A 54 -8.16 -10.51 4.47
N ASN A 55 -8.66 -11.26 3.48
CA ASN A 55 -10.07 -11.65 3.41
C ASN A 55 -10.46 -12.62 4.54
N ALA A 56 -9.48 -13.27 5.18
CA ALA A 56 -9.69 -14.10 6.38
C ALA A 56 -10.39 -13.33 7.51
N VAL A 57 -10.26 -11.99 7.56
CA VAL A 57 -11.01 -11.13 8.50
C VAL A 57 -12.52 -11.39 8.44
N PHE A 58 -13.07 -11.63 7.26
CA PHE A 58 -14.50 -11.78 7.02
C PHE A 58 -14.96 -13.23 6.87
N TYR A 59 -14.09 -14.12 6.39
CA TYR A 59 -14.47 -15.50 6.03
C TYR A 59 -14.09 -16.52 7.08
N ASN A 60 -12.84 -16.52 7.54
CA ASN A 60 -12.35 -17.48 8.52
C ASN A 60 -11.18 -16.87 9.31
N PRO A 61 -11.39 -16.38 10.55
CA PRO A 61 -10.33 -15.70 11.31
C PRO A 61 -9.13 -16.60 11.62
N ALA A 62 -9.26 -17.93 11.60
CA ALA A 62 -8.11 -18.83 11.73
C ALA A 62 -7.10 -18.68 10.59
N GLY A 63 -7.56 -18.24 9.41
CA GLY A 63 -6.70 -17.97 8.26
C GLY A 63 -5.70 -16.84 8.50
N LEU A 64 -6.02 -15.90 9.41
CA LEU A 64 -5.14 -14.78 9.73
C LEU A 64 -3.79 -15.22 10.32
N ALA A 65 -3.76 -16.39 10.98
CA ALA A 65 -2.52 -16.94 11.53
C ALA A 65 -1.43 -17.20 10.47
N GLN A 66 -1.81 -17.29 9.19
CA GLN A 66 -0.89 -17.53 8.08
C GLN A 66 -0.26 -16.24 7.53
N LEU A 67 -0.67 -15.07 8.01
CA LEU A 67 -0.19 -13.80 7.48
C LEU A 67 1.22 -13.51 7.97
N GLU A 68 2.14 -13.35 7.02
CA GLU A 68 3.54 -12.98 7.29
C GLU A 68 3.77 -11.47 7.19
N HIS A 69 2.84 -10.73 6.59
CA HIS A 69 2.99 -9.31 6.27
C HIS A 69 1.73 -8.52 6.57
N PHE A 70 1.88 -7.21 6.74
CA PHE A 70 0.75 -6.29 6.69
C PHE A 70 0.01 -6.44 5.35
N GLN A 71 -1.31 -6.49 5.41
CA GLN A 71 -2.19 -6.52 4.25
C GLN A 71 -3.35 -5.56 4.42
N ILE A 72 -3.80 -4.97 3.32
CA ILE A 72 -4.99 -4.13 3.26
C ILE A 72 -5.76 -4.44 1.99
N MET A 73 -7.08 -4.36 2.07
CA MET A 73 -7.97 -4.52 0.93
C MET A 73 -9.15 -3.56 1.02
N SER A 74 -9.70 -3.21 -0.14
CA SER A 74 -11.00 -2.55 -0.28
C SER A 74 -11.74 -3.17 -1.46
N MET A 75 -13.07 -3.27 -1.38
CA MET A 75 -13.94 -3.62 -2.49
C MET A 75 -15.07 -2.62 -2.57
N THR A 76 -15.52 -2.33 -3.79
CA THR A 76 -16.83 -1.72 -4.03
C THR A 76 -17.51 -2.38 -5.23
N ASN A 77 -18.84 -2.28 -5.30
CA ASN A 77 -19.58 -2.64 -6.50
C ASN A 77 -19.56 -1.51 -7.54
N THR A 78 -19.70 -1.83 -8.82
CA THR A 78 -19.62 -0.86 -9.94
C THR A 78 -20.85 0.06 -10.05
N SER A 79 -21.72 0.10 -9.03
CA SER A 79 -22.78 1.10 -8.84
C SER A 79 -22.31 2.56 -8.86
N LEU A 80 -20.99 2.82 -8.90
CA LEU A 80 -20.40 4.15 -9.05
C LEU A 80 -20.89 4.92 -10.30
N LEU A 81 -21.42 4.24 -11.32
CA LEU A 81 -21.81 4.85 -12.60
C LEU A 81 -23.32 5.02 -12.81
N LEU A 82 -24.17 4.22 -12.15
CA LEU A 82 -25.63 4.19 -12.40
C LEU A 82 -26.50 4.09 -11.12
N GLY A 83 -25.86 4.09 -9.93
CA GLY A 83 -26.40 4.43 -8.61
C GLY A 83 -27.80 3.99 -8.19
N GLU A 84 -27.90 2.89 -7.41
CA GLU A 84 -29.03 2.65 -6.48
C GLU A 84 -28.57 1.97 -5.16
N LEU A 85 -27.68 0.97 -5.21
CA LEU A 85 -27.14 0.29 -4.01
C LEU A 85 -25.60 0.37 -3.95
N LYS A 86 -25.06 1.00 -2.91
CA LYS A 86 -23.61 1.07 -2.62
C LYS A 86 -23.23 -0.06 -1.67
N TYR A 87 -22.34 -0.95 -2.10
CA TYR A 87 -21.81 -2.04 -1.26
C TYR A 87 -20.29 -1.94 -1.23
N THR A 88 -19.74 -1.64 -0.07
CA THR A 88 -18.31 -1.39 0.13
C THR A 88 -17.80 -2.22 1.29
N THR A 89 -16.62 -2.80 1.10
CA THR A 89 -15.90 -3.49 2.17
C THR A 89 -14.47 -2.96 2.23
N ALA A 90 -13.89 -2.97 3.42
CA ALA A 90 -12.48 -2.65 3.60
C ALA A 90 -11.94 -3.43 4.79
N ALA A 91 -10.71 -3.93 4.68
CA ALA A 91 -10.04 -4.59 5.78
C ALA A 91 -8.55 -4.32 5.76
N LEU A 92 -7.95 -4.36 6.93
CA LEU A 92 -6.51 -4.43 7.13
C LEU A 92 -6.21 -5.55 8.09
N ALA A 93 -5.04 -6.17 7.94
CA ALA A 93 -4.55 -7.20 8.83
C ALA A 93 -3.04 -7.05 8.99
N PHE A 94 -2.55 -7.30 10.21
CA PHE A 94 -1.12 -7.25 10.51
C PHE A 94 -0.73 -8.39 11.46
N PRO A 95 0.42 -9.03 11.22
CA PRO A 95 0.96 -10.04 12.12
C PRO A 95 1.24 -9.45 13.51
N VAL A 96 0.84 -10.15 14.56
CA VAL A 96 1.12 -9.80 15.97
C VAL A 96 1.36 -11.06 16.80
N GLY A 97 2.54 -11.19 17.40
CA GLY A 97 2.88 -12.33 18.25
C GLY A 97 2.76 -13.68 17.52
N PHE A 98 2.00 -14.61 18.08
CA PHE A 98 1.80 -15.97 17.52
C PHE A 98 0.70 -16.05 16.45
N GLY A 99 0.37 -14.95 15.80
CA GLY A 99 -0.75 -14.89 14.87
C GLY A 99 -0.90 -13.52 14.22
N ALA A 100 -2.13 -13.12 13.89
CA ALA A 100 -2.40 -11.82 13.29
C ALA A 100 -3.75 -11.24 13.73
N LEU A 101 -3.78 -9.91 13.83
CA LEU A 101 -4.98 -9.13 14.09
C LEU A 101 -5.47 -8.51 12.78
N GLY A 102 -6.78 -8.53 12.56
CA GLY A 102 -7.42 -7.88 11.45
C GLY A 102 -8.64 -7.09 11.85
N ILE A 103 -8.87 -5.99 11.14
CA ILE A 103 -10.00 -5.09 11.32
C ILE A 103 -10.67 -4.94 9.97
N GLY A 104 -11.99 -5.10 9.93
CA GLY A 104 -12.77 -5.04 8.70
C GLY A 104 -14.06 -4.27 8.87
N VAL A 105 -14.56 -3.71 7.78
CA VAL A 105 -15.89 -3.09 7.70
C VAL A 105 -16.61 -3.59 6.46
N VAL A 106 -17.90 -3.82 6.59
CA VAL A 106 -18.84 -4.06 5.50
C VAL A 106 -19.92 -3.00 5.61
N SER A 107 -20.14 -2.23 4.56
CA SER A 107 -21.14 -1.16 4.51
C SER A 107 -22.03 -1.37 3.29
N LYS A 108 -23.33 -1.45 3.54
CA LYS A 108 -24.38 -1.46 2.52
C LYS A 108 -25.25 -0.23 2.72
N ARG A 109 -25.36 0.60 1.68
CA ARG A 109 -26.12 1.86 1.74
C ARG A 109 -26.98 2.01 0.50
N ILE A 110 -28.23 2.40 0.71
CA ILE A 110 -29.16 2.82 -0.33
C ILE A 110 -29.72 4.17 0.09
N GLU A 111 -29.72 5.11 -0.85
CA GLU A 111 -30.11 6.50 -0.62
C GLU A 111 -31.22 6.85 -1.61
N GLY A 112 -32.13 7.75 -1.20
CA GLY A 112 -33.19 8.23 -2.10
C GLY A 112 -34.26 7.19 -2.42
N ILE A 113 -34.61 6.32 -1.47
CA ILE A 113 -35.76 5.39 -1.60
C ILE A 113 -37.05 6.22 -1.65
N PRO A 114 -37.82 6.20 -2.74
CA PRO A 114 -39.08 6.92 -2.80
C PRO A 114 -40.14 6.23 -1.93
N LEU A 115 -40.76 7.00 -1.04
CA LEU A 115 -41.83 6.57 -0.14
C LEU A 115 -43.16 7.15 -0.63
N LEU A 116 -44.19 6.31 -0.70
CA LEU A 116 -45.51 6.69 -1.18
C LEU A 116 -46.57 6.42 -0.11
N GLY A 117 -47.23 7.47 0.37
CA GLY A 117 -48.40 7.35 1.23
C GLY A 117 -49.62 6.83 0.45
N LEU A 118 -50.44 5.98 1.08
CA LEU A 118 -51.69 5.46 0.49
C LEU A 118 -52.71 6.58 0.13
N ALA A 119 -52.51 7.80 0.64
CA ALA A 119 -53.35 8.98 0.37
C ALA A 119 -52.85 9.85 -0.80
N ASP A 120 -51.70 9.55 -1.40
CA ASP A 120 -51.01 10.40 -2.37
C ASP A 120 -51.10 9.87 -3.79
N VAL A 121 -52.31 9.42 -4.13
CA VAL A 121 -52.64 8.98 -5.48
C VAL A 121 -53.56 10.03 -6.11
N THR A 122 -53.10 10.64 -7.20
CA THR A 122 -53.91 11.55 -8.02
C THR A 122 -55.20 10.86 -8.50
N ALA A 123 -56.21 11.64 -8.92
CA ALA A 123 -57.49 11.11 -9.43
C ALA A 123 -57.36 10.07 -10.59
N ASN A 124 -56.16 9.95 -11.19
CA ASN A 124 -55.82 9.02 -12.27
C ASN A 124 -55.00 7.80 -11.81
N ASN A 125 -54.99 7.48 -10.51
CA ASN A 125 -54.23 6.37 -9.95
C ASN A 125 -52.70 6.47 -10.11
N ARG A 126 -52.15 7.69 -10.23
CA ARG A 126 -50.71 7.94 -10.28
C ARG A 126 -50.21 8.59 -8.99
N PRO A 127 -49.03 8.22 -8.47
CA PRO A 127 -48.41 8.90 -7.35
C PRO A 127 -48.30 10.41 -7.60
N ASP A 128 -48.69 11.22 -6.63
CA ASP A 128 -48.49 12.66 -6.65
C ASP A 128 -47.00 12.95 -6.45
N ALA A 129 -46.31 13.40 -7.50
CA ALA A 129 -44.86 13.60 -7.50
C ALA A 129 -44.42 14.68 -6.48
N ASP A 130 -45.31 15.60 -6.12
CA ASP A 130 -45.04 16.69 -5.17
C ASP A 130 -45.11 16.23 -3.70
N LYS A 131 -45.47 14.96 -3.47
CA LYS A 131 -45.64 14.38 -2.12
C LYS A 131 -44.77 13.13 -1.89
N VAL A 132 -43.82 12.87 -2.78
CA VAL A 132 -42.89 11.77 -2.62
C VAL A 132 -41.86 12.16 -1.55
N GLU A 133 -41.86 11.42 -0.45
CA GLU A 133 -40.83 11.52 0.58
C GLU A 133 -39.68 10.56 0.25
N TYR A 134 -38.49 10.81 0.80
CA TYR A 134 -37.31 10.00 0.52
C TYR A 134 -36.72 9.42 1.80
N GLY A 135 -36.55 8.10 1.80
CA GLY A 135 -35.86 7.34 2.83
C GLY A 135 -34.46 6.94 2.40
N ASN A 136 -33.61 6.69 3.40
CA ASN A 136 -32.27 6.14 3.25
C ASN A 136 -32.16 4.93 4.19
N TYR A 137 -31.36 3.95 3.81
CA TYR A 137 -31.07 2.79 4.64
C TYR A 137 -29.59 2.46 4.61
N GLU A 138 -29.03 2.25 5.80
CA GLU A 138 -27.65 1.89 6.03
C GLU A 138 -27.56 0.62 6.88
N ASP A 139 -26.67 -0.29 6.48
CA ASP A 139 -26.36 -1.54 7.18
C ASP A 139 -24.84 -1.71 7.22
N ASN A 140 -24.28 -1.44 8.40
CA ASN A 140 -22.85 -1.43 8.64
C ASN A 140 -22.48 -2.54 9.63
N THR A 141 -21.46 -3.32 9.30
CA THR A 141 -20.89 -4.33 10.19
C THR A 141 -19.39 -4.12 10.31
N THR A 142 -18.90 -4.00 11.54
CA THR A 142 -17.47 -3.92 11.84
C THR A 142 -16.98 -5.26 12.38
N TYR A 143 -15.78 -5.66 11.98
CA TYR A 143 -15.12 -6.92 12.31
C TYR A 143 -13.81 -6.61 13.04
N ILE A 144 -13.58 -7.29 14.16
CA ILE A 144 -12.28 -7.37 14.82
C ILE A 144 -11.93 -8.85 14.95
N SER A 145 -10.97 -9.30 14.16
CA SER A 145 -10.64 -10.71 13.97
C SER A 145 -9.22 -10.99 14.44
N TYR A 146 -9.02 -12.07 15.20
CA TYR A 146 -7.69 -12.52 15.61
C TYR A 146 -7.52 -13.99 15.24
N GLY A 147 -6.47 -14.30 14.50
CA GLY A 147 -6.04 -15.67 14.20
C GLY A 147 -4.82 -16.03 15.00
N LEU A 148 -4.78 -17.26 15.50
CA LEU A 148 -3.70 -17.82 16.32
C LEU A 148 -3.22 -19.13 15.69
N ASP A 149 -1.91 -19.21 15.44
CA ASP A 149 -1.25 -20.47 15.11
C ASP A 149 -1.06 -21.26 16.41
N ILE A 150 -1.67 -22.43 16.49
CA ILE A 150 -1.55 -23.34 17.65
C ILE A 150 -0.76 -24.60 17.30
N GLY A 151 -0.29 -24.71 16.06
CA GLY A 151 0.24 -25.95 15.50
C GLY A 151 1.73 -25.93 15.23
N THR A 152 2.32 -24.80 14.88
CA THR A 152 3.74 -24.72 14.50
C THR A 152 4.68 -25.10 15.66
N GLU A 153 4.39 -24.68 16.89
CA GLU A 153 5.20 -25.01 18.07
C GLU A 153 4.64 -26.16 18.92
N SER A 154 3.58 -26.83 18.47
CA SER A 154 2.88 -27.80 19.30
C SER A 154 3.61 -29.13 19.44
N GLN A 155 3.80 -29.55 20.69
CA GLN A 155 4.33 -30.87 21.05
C GLN A 155 3.31 -31.99 20.77
N PHE A 156 2.02 -31.65 20.66
CA PHE A 156 0.96 -32.60 20.39
C PHE A 156 0.80 -32.79 18.88
N LYS A 157 1.10 -34.00 18.39
CA LYS A 157 0.97 -34.36 16.96
C LYS A 157 -0.41 -34.05 16.37
N LEU A 158 -1.46 -34.11 17.19
CA LEU A 158 -2.83 -33.81 16.77
C LEU A 158 -3.03 -32.34 16.41
N LEU A 159 -2.23 -31.43 16.99
CA LEU A 159 -2.35 -29.99 16.82
C LEU A 159 -1.46 -29.42 15.72
N LYS A 160 -0.58 -30.21 15.11
CA LYS A 160 0.33 -29.75 14.06
C LYS A 160 -0.45 -29.15 12.89
N ASN A 161 0.05 -28.01 12.38
CA ASN A 161 -0.54 -27.27 11.26
C ASN A 161 -1.98 -26.80 11.50
N MET A 162 -2.40 -26.65 12.75
CA MET A 162 -3.72 -26.12 13.11
C MET A 162 -3.63 -24.63 13.45
N ALA A 163 -4.59 -23.87 12.96
CA ALA A 163 -4.87 -22.50 13.38
C ALA A 163 -6.31 -22.39 13.86
N VAL A 164 -6.53 -21.49 14.81
CA VAL A 164 -7.85 -21.12 15.32
C VAL A 164 -8.01 -19.61 15.27
N GLY A 165 -9.23 -19.10 15.22
CA GLY A 165 -9.45 -17.67 15.25
C GLY A 165 -10.80 -17.28 15.81
N LEU A 166 -10.90 -16.04 16.26
CA LEU A 166 -12.12 -15.45 16.82
C LEU A 166 -12.37 -14.10 16.16
N THR A 167 -13.62 -13.81 15.86
CA THR A 167 -14.05 -12.49 15.39
C THR A 167 -15.09 -11.92 16.34
N LEU A 168 -14.98 -10.63 16.67
CA LEU A 168 -16.06 -9.82 17.22
C LEU A 168 -16.69 -9.02 16.07
N LYS A 169 -18.02 -9.08 15.97
CA LYS A 169 -18.81 -8.29 15.04
C LYS A 169 -19.72 -7.31 15.76
N THR A 170 -19.80 -6.09 15.26
CA THR A 170 -20.79 -5.10 15.70
C THR A 170 -21.62 -4.65 14.51
N PHE A 171 -22.93 -4.79 14.63
CA PHE A 171 -23.92 -4.44 13.62
C PHE A 171 -24.57 -3.11 13.99
N ASN A 172 -24.65 -2.20 13.02
CA ASN A 172 -25.37 -0.94 13.13
C ASN A 172 -26.23 -0.77 11.88
N LYS A 173 -27.54 -0.71 12.08
CA LYS A 173 -28.52 -0.51 11.02
C LYS A 173 -29.28 0.78 11.27
N ARG A 174 -29.58 1.53 10.22
CA ARG A 174 -30.36 2.75 10.32
C ARG A 174 -31.23 2.95 9.09
N GLY A 175 -32.53 3.13 9.31
CA GLY A 175 -33.44 3.73 8.35
C GLY A 175 -33.74 5.15 8.79
N TYR A 176 -33.59 6.13 7.89
CA TYR A 176 -33.86 7.53 8.18
C TYR A 176 -34.29 8.26 6.92
N GLY A 177 -35.09 9.32 7.04
CA GLY A 177 -35.67 10.00 5.88
C GLY A 177 -36.19 11.39 6.24
N GLU A 178 -36.51 12.17 5.21
CA GLU A 178 -37.16 13.46 5.38
C GLU A 178 -38.66 13.29 5.12
N GLY A 179 -39.49 13.59 6.13
CA GLY A 179 -40.95 13.60 5.99
C GLY A 179 -41.73 12.98 7.16
N GLU A 180 -43.04 12.81 6.99
CA GLU A 180 -43.96 12.28 8.02
C GLU A 180 -44.24 10.77 7.85
N LEU A 181 -43.88 10.17 6.71
CA LEU A 181 -44.15 8.76 6.40
C LEU A 181 -43.11 7.79 6.98
N LEU A 182 -41.94 8.28 7.43
CA LEU A 182 -40.86 7.44 7.95
C LEU A 182 -40.41 7.91 9.33
N GLU A 183 -40.45 6.99 10.30
CA GLU A 183 -39.85 7.18 11.61
C GLU A 183 -38.39 6.69 11.60
N ASP A 184 -37.47 7.49 12.15
CA ASP A 184 -36.06 7.13 12.28
C ASP A 184 -35.91 5.85 13.13
N ALA A 185 -35.48 4.77 12.47
CA ALA A 185 -35.29 3.48 13.09
C ALA A 185 -33.79 3.12 13.11
N GLN A 186 -33.27 2.74 14.28
CA GLN A 186 -31.89 2.32 14.46
C GLN A 186 -31.83 0.99 15.18
N ALA A 187 -31.05 0.05 14.65
CA ALA A 187 -30.75 -1.24 15.27
C ALA A 187 -29.26 -1.36 15.60
N ASN A 188 -28.95 -1.92 16.77
CA ASN A 188 -27.60 -2.28 17.16
C ASN A 188 -27.54 -3.74 17.61
N GLY A 189 -26.43 -4.41 17.33
CA GLY A 189 -26.20 -5.77 17.81
C GLY A 189 -24.73 -6.15 17.79
N THR A 190 -24.40 -7.22 18.47
CA THR A 190 -23.04 -7.78 18.54
C THR A 190 -23.12 -9.28 18.32
N ASP A 191 -22.12 -9.85 17.69
CA ASP A 191 -21.97 -11.30 17.59
C ASP A 191 -20.51 -11.68 17.44
N PHE A 192 -20.23 -12.98 17.36
CA PHE A 192 -18.90 -13.53 17.25
C PHE A 192 -18.83 -14.64 16.22
N ASP A 193 -17.68 -14.77 15.58
CA ASP A 193 -17.36 -15.93 14.73
C ASP A 193 -16.21 -16.72 15.34
N LEU A 194 -16.23 -18.04 15.14
CA LEU A 194 -15.14 -18.93 15.50
C LEU A 194 -14.60 -19.61 14.24
N GLY A 195 -13.28 -19.56 14.05
CA GLY A 195 -12.59 -20.15 12.92
C GLY A 195 -11.69 -21.29 13.34
N TRP A 196 -11.60 -22.31 12.48
CA TRP A 196 -10.57 -23.33 12.49
C TRP A 196 -10.06 -23.55 11.08
N ARG A 197 -8.76 -23.77 10.93
CA ARG A 197 -8.13 -24.11 9.66
C ARG A 197 -6.96 -25.04 9.89
N SER A 198 -6.73 -25.99 9.00
CA SER A 198 -5.58 -26.88 9.09
C SER A 198 -5.06 -27.33 7.74
N ASN A 199 -3.73 -27.39 7.60
CA ASN A 199 -3.08 -27.99 6.44
C ASN A 199 -2.74 -29.44 6.75
N LEU A 200 -3.37 -30.39 6.04
CA LEU A 200 -3.04 -31.81 6.19
C LEU A 200 -1.71 -32.15 5.49
N ASP A 201 -1.46 -31.48 4.37
CA ASP A 201 -0.19 -31.44 3.65
C ASP A 201 -0.02 -30.07 2.95
N ASP A 202 1.09 -29.85 2.24
CA ASP A 202 1.39 -28.57 1.56
C ASP A 202 0.36 -28.20 0.47
N ASN A 203 -0.41 -29.19 0.00
CA ASN A 203 -1.36 -29.06 -1.09
C ASN A 203 -2.82 -29.11 -0.64
N PHE A 204 -3.12 -29.59 0.57
CA PHE A 204 -4.49 -29.82 1.01
C PHE A 204 -4.78 -29.19 2.38
N SER A 205 -5.79 -28.32 2.40
CA SER A 205 -6.27 -27.68 3.62
C SER A 205 -7.74 -27.96 3.88
N LEU A 206 -8.08 -28.00 5.16
CA LEU A 206 -9.44 -28.05 5.67
C LEU A 206 -9.72 -26.76 6.45
N GLY A 207 -10.99 -26.37 6.48
CA GLY A 207 -11.44 -25.23 7.25
C GLY A 207 -12.84 -25.45 7.81
N PHE A 208 -13.11 -24.77 8.91
CA PHE A 208 -14.41 -24.67 9.52
C PHE A 208 -14.62 -23.24 10.02
N ASN A 209 -15.77 -22.67 9.76
CA ASN A 209 -16.17 -21.39 10.31
C ASN A 209 -17.56 -21.52 10.94
N LEU A 210 -17.68 -21.02 12.16
CA LEU A 210 -18.94 -20.87 12.85
C LEU A 210 -19.24 -19.38 12.95
N ARG A 211 -20.14 -18.92 12.08
CA ARG A 211 -20.52 -17.52 11.97
C ARG A 211 -21.69 -17.21 12.89
N ASN A 212 -21.66 -16.05 13.55
CA ASN A 212 -22.72 -15.54 14.41
C ASN A 212 -23.13 -16.56 15.47
N PHE A 213 -22.15 -17.09 16.21
CA PHE A 213 -22.33 -18.34 16.96
C PHE A 213 -23.19 -18.21 18.22
N PHE A 214 -23.50 -16.98 18.66
CA PHE A 214 -24.37 -16.79 19.81
C PHE A 214 -25.83 -16.96 19.39
N PRO A 215 -26.58 -17.87 20.04
CA PRO A 215 -28.00 -18.02 19.76
C PRO A 215 -28.74 -16.76 20.21
N ALA A 216 -29.74 -16.33 19.45
CA ALA A 216 -30.61 -15.21 19.78
C ALA A 216 -31.38 -15.48 21.08
N LYS A 217 -30.78 -15.12 22.21
CA LYS A 217 -31.31 -15.29 23.57
C LYS A 217 -30.86 -14.13 24.43
N ASP A 218 -31.78 -13.62 25.24
CA ASP A 218 -31.59 -12.46 26.14
C ASP A 218 -30.48 -12.59 27.18
N ARG A 219 -29.80 -13.75 27.28
CA ARG A 219 -28.79 -14.03 28.31
C ARG A 219 -27.39 -13.51 27.98
N PHE A 220 -27.05 -13.36 26.70
CA PHE A 220 -25.66 -13.04 26.29
C PHE A 220 -25.52 -11.68 25.60
N ASN A 221 -26.61 -10.94 25.39
CA ASN A 221 -26.62 -9.65 24.67
C ASN A 221 -25.84 -9.70 23.34
N ALA A 222 -25.92 -10.84 22.67
CA ALA A 222 -25.24 -11.16 21.41
C ALA A 222 -26.15 -12.05 20.55
N GLY A 223 -25.99 -12.00 19.23
CA GLY A 223 -26.84 -12.74 18.28
C GLY A 223 -28.24 -12.16 18.11
N THR A 224 -28.46 -10.92 18.52
CA THR A 224 -29.74 -10.21 18.36
C THR A 224 -29.48 -8.74 17.99
N LEU A 225 -30.24 -8.23 17.02
CA LEU A 225 -30.36 -6.81 16.74
C LEU A 225 -31.49 -6.23 17.59
N TYR A 226 -31.20 -5.13 18.27
CA TYR A 226 -32.15 -4.40 19.09
C TYR A 226 -32.48 -3.08 18.42
N TRP A 227 -33.74 -2.92 18.00
CA TRP A 227 -34.24 -1.69 17.42
C TRP A 227 -34.66 -0.69 18.51
N ASN A 228 -34.45 0.60 18.26
CA ASN A 228 -34.94 1.69 19.11
C ASN A 228 -36.49 1.73 19.20
N THR A 229 -37.17 1.15 18.21
CA THR A 229 -38.64 0.96 18.19
C THR A 229 -39.12 -0.13 19.16
N GLY A 230 -38.21 -0.92 19.73
CA GLY A 230 -38.52 -2.04 20.63
C GLY A 230 -38.54 -3.41 19.97
N GLU A 231 -38.50 -3.47 18.64
CA GLU A 231 -38.40 -4.71 17.86
C GLU A 231 -37.05 -5.41 18.04
N ARG A 232 -37.03 -6.73 17.86
CA ARG A 232 -35.83 -7.56 17.96
C ARG A 232 -35.73 -8.54 16.82
N GLU A 233 -34.54 -8.71 16.28
CA GLU A 233 -34.29 -9.65 15.19
C GLU A 233 -33.11 -10.57 15.52
N ALA A 234 -33.31 -11.87 15.36
CA ALA A 234 -32.26 -12.87 15.56
C ALA A 234 -31.24 -12.82 14.41
N ILE A 235 -29.95 -12.76 14.76
CA ILE A 235 -28.88 -12.92 13.78
C ILE A 235 -28.67 -14.41 13.55
N MET A 236 -28.62 -14.82 12.29
CA MET A 236 -28.57 -16.22 11.91
C MET A 236 -27.15 -16.78 12.05
N ASP A 237 -27.05 -17.94 12.69
CA ASP A 237 -25.84 -18.74 12.83
C ASP A 237 -25.62 -19.65 11.60
N ILE A 238 -24.37 -19.69 11.12
CA ILE A 238 -23.99 -20.46 9.93
C ILE A 238 -22.75 -21.28 10.25
N TYR A 239 -22.82 -22.59 9.99
CA TYR A 239 -21.69 -23.51 10.01
C TYR A 239 -21.19 -23.71 8.59
N THR A 240 -19.96 -23.31 8.31
CA THR A 240 -19.34 -23.53 7.00
C THR A 240 -18.19 -24.51 7.13
N PHE A 241 -18.25 -25.59 6.36
CA PHE A 241 -17.17 -26.58 6.25
C PHE A 241 -16.49 -26.39 4.90
N GLY A 242 -15.16 -26.29 4.88
CA GLY A 242 -14.39 -26.02 3.68
C GLY A 242 -13.25 -27.01 3.47
N ALA A 243 -12.93 -27.27 2.21
CA ALA A 243 -11.74 -27.98 1.78
C ALA A 243 -11.11 -27.29 0.56
N ALA A 244 -9.77 -27.29 0.49
CA ALA A 244 -9.06 -26.75 -0.65
C ALA A 244 -7.87 -27.61 -1.06
N LEU A 245 -7.64 -27.68 -2.36
CA LEU A 245 -6.57 -28.44 -3.01
C LEU A 245 -5.77 -27.50 -3.92
N LYS A 246 -4.50 -27.29 -3.57
CA LYS A 246 -3.48 -26.62 -4.38
C LYS A 246 -2.80 -27.65 -5.28
N MET A 247 -2.62 -27.31 -6.55
CA MET A 247 -1.99 -28.15 -7.57
C MET A 247 -0.98 -27.31 -8.36
N TYR A 248 0.01 -27.98 -8.94
CA TYR A 248 1.07 -27.37 -9.75
C TYR A 248 1.76 -26.21 -9.00
N ASP A 249 2.26 -26.49 -7.79
CA ASP A 249 2.89 -25.52 -6.89
C ASP A 249 2.03 -24.27 -6.63
N GLY A 250 0.71 -24.47 -6.51
CA GLY A 250 -0.26 -23.41 -6.24
C GLY A 250 -0.77 -22.66 -7.47
N GLN A 251 -0.32 -23.01 -8.69
CA GLN A 251 -0.85 -22.39 -9.91
C GLN A 251 -2.35 -22.67 -10.09
N LEU A 252 -2.86 -23.80 -9.60
CA LEU A 252 -4.27 -24.11 -9.63
C LEU A 252 -4.76 -24.40 -8.22
N ILE A 253 -5.79 -23.69 -7.78
CA ILE A 253 -6.45 -23.91 -6.50
C ILE A 253 -7.90 -24.29 -6.78
N LEU A 254 -8.33 -25.41 -6.21
CA LEU A 254 -9.74 -25.82 -6.13
C LEU A 254 -10.20 -25.68 -4.69
N ALA A 255 -11.40 -25.16 -4.49
CA ALA A 255 -12.01 -25.02 -3.17
C ALA A 255 -13.47 -25.46 -3.23
N ALA A 256 -13.96 -26.03 -2.14
CA ALA A 256 -15.37 -26.29 -1.94
C ALA A 256 -15.76 -26.03 -0.49
N ASP A 257 -16.85 -25.30 -0.30
CA ASP A 257 -17.43 -25.03 1.01
C ASP A 257 -18.90 -25.49 1.04
N THR A 258 -19.40 -25.76 2.24
CA THR A 258 -20.82 -26.06 2.49
C THR A 258 -21.32 -25.31 3.71
N ASP A 259 -22.35 -24.49 3.50
CA ASP A 259 -23.07 -23.78 4.55
C ASP A 259 -24.22 -24.61 5.10
N VAL A 260 -24.29 -24.72 6.42
CA VAL A 260 -25.39 -25.33 7.17
C VAL A 260 -25.91 -24.30 8.16
N PHE A 261 -27.22 -24.15 8.27
CA PHE A 261 -27.86 -23.14 9.11
C PHE A 261 -28.37 -23.81 10.40
N ALA A 262 -28.01 -23.29 11.59
CA ALA A 262 -28.47 -23.90 12.86
C ALA A 262 -29.93 -23.59 13.13
N GLN A 263 -30.29 -22.34 12.87
CA GLN A 263 -31.64 -21.84 13.00
C GLN A 263 -32.30 -21.89 11.62
N ASN A 264 -33.48 -22.52 11.56
CA ASN A 264 -34.35 -22.71 10.40
C ASN A 264 -34.02 -23.94 9.52
N VAL A 265 -35.07 -24.54 8.97
CA VAL A 265 -34.98 -25.70 8.08
C VAL A 265 -34.63 -25.21 6.67
N ARG A 266 -33.41 -24.69 6.49
CA ARG A 266 -32.87 -24.33 5.17
C ARG A 266 -32.11 -25.51 4.56
N PRO A 267 -32.12 -25.68 3.23
CA PRO A 267 -31.18 -26.60 2.60
C PRO A 267 -29.75 -26.12 2.85
N ALA A 268 -28.83 -27.07 3.04
CA ALA A 268 -27.41 -26.76 3.00
C ALA A 268 -27.05 -26.21 1.61
N LEU A 269 -26.17 -25.21 1.57
CA LEU A 269 -25.76 -24.55 0.32
C LEU A 269 -24.31 -24.93 0.01
N GLY A 270 -24.05 -25.26 -1.25
CA GLY A 270 -22.72 -25.59 -1.74
C GLY A 270 -22.06 -24.41 -2.44
N HIS A 271 -20.74 -24.31 -2.26
CA HIS A 271 -19.90 -23.31 -2.90
C HIS A 271 -18.69 -24.02 -3.51
N PHE A 272 -18.32 -23.67 -4.73
CA PHE A 272 -17.15 -24.20 -5.41
C PHE A 272 -16.37 -23.08 -6.08
N GLY A 273 -15.05 -23.13 -5.94
CA GLY A 273 -14.15 -22.13 -6.46
C GLY A 273 -12.97 -22.76 -7.19
N LEU A 274 -12.58 -22.13 -8.28
CA LEU A 274 -11.36 -22.40 -9.02
C LEU A 274 -10.58 -21.10 -9.15
N GLN A 275 -9.29 -21.14 -8.85
CA GLN A 275 -8.35 -20.07 -9.17
C GLN A 275 -7.19 -20.64 -9.98
N TRP A 276 -6.92 -20.05 -11.14
CA TRP A 276 -5.82 -20.43 -12.01
C TRP A 276 -4.88 -19.25 -12.26
N HIS A 277 -3.61 -19.44 -11.91
CA HIS A 277 -2.49 -18.55 -12.18
C HIS A 277 -1.92 -18.90 -13.56
N PHE A 278 -2.43 -18.26 -14.60
CA PHE A 278 -1.95 -18.50 -15.97
C PHE A 278 -0.72 -17.63 -16.33
N SER A 279 -0.34 -16.71 -15.45
CA SER A 279 0.95 -16.01 -15.47
C SER A 279 1.35 -15.62 -14.03
N PRO A 280 2.61 -15.22 -13.78
CA PRO A 280 3.04 -14.75 -12.45
C PRO A 280 2.33 -13.49 -11.93
N TYR A 281 1.52 -12.83 -12.77
CA TYR A 281 0.87 -11.56 -12.44
C TYR A 281 -0.64 -11.62 -12.62
N MET A 282 -1.20 -12.71 -13.15
CA MET A 282 -2.61 -12.76 -13.53
C MET A 282 -3.29 -14.02 -13.07
N TYR A 283 -4.54 -13.84 -12.64
CA TYR A 283 -5.40 -14.88 -12.12
C TYR A 283 -6.70 -14.90 -12.88
N PHE A 284 -7.14 -16.09 -13.24
CA PHE A 284 -8.51 -16.33 -13.64
C PHE A 284 -9.22 -17.05 -12.51
N ARG A 285 -10.45 -16.63 -12.20
CA ARG A 285 -11.30 -17.26 -11.20
C ARG A 285 -12.66 -17.55 -11.77
N THR A 286 -13.22 -18.68 -11.38
CA THR A 286 -14.61 -18.98 -11.60
C THR A 286 -15.11 -19.89 -10.50
N GLY A 287 -16.42 -20.04 -10.40
CA GLY A 287 -17.00 -20.87 -9.37
C GLY A 287 -18.44 -21.22 -9.66
N TRP A 288 -19.03 -21.88 -8.68
CA TRP A 288 -20.45 -22.15 -8.60
C TRP A 288 -20.89 -21.87 -7.18
N ASP A 289 -21.90 -21.02 -7.03
CA ASP A 289 -22.35 -20.52 -5.75
C ASP A 289 -23.86 -20.70 -5.59
N GLN A 290 -24.28 -21.20 -4.44
CA GLN A 290 -25.68 -21.39 -4.10
C GLN A 290 -26.13 -20.32 -3.10
N ILE A 291 -27.17 -19.57 -3.46
CA ILE A 291 -27.83 -18.60 -2.56
C ILE A 291 -29.28 -18.98 -2.32
N PRO A 292 -29.84 -18.69 -1.13
CA PRO A 292 -31.25 -18.91 -0.87
C PRO A 292 -32.09 -17.80 -1.51
N LEU A 293 -33.15 -18.16 -2.23
CA LEU A 293 -34.17 -17.24 -2.73
C LEU A 293 -35.33 -17.11 -1.73
N PRO A 294 -35.79 -15.89 -1.42
CA PRO A 294 -36.97 -15.69 -0.58
C PRO A 294 -38.22 -16.27 -1.27
N ALA A 295 -39.04 -17.01 -0.50
CA ALA A 295 -40.30 -17.57 -0.98
C ALA A 295 -41.32 -16.47 -1.31
N SER A 296 -41.77 -16.36 -2.56
CA SER A 296 -42.91 -15.51 -2.89
C SER A 296 -44.21 -16.27 -2.59
N ASN A 297 -45.06 -15.77 -1.69
CA ASN A 297 -46.42 -16.26 -1.42
C ASN A 297 -46.54 -17.78 -1.20
N LYS A 298 -46.30 -18.25 0.04
CA LYS A 298 -46.54 -19.65 0.48
C LYS A 298 -45.94 -20.73 -0.43
N SER A 299 -44.87 -20.38 -1.17
CA SER A 299 -44.23 -21.26 -2.13
C SER A 299 -42.72 -21.26 -1.86
N ARG A 300 -42.25 -22.28 -1.12
CA ARG A 300 -40.92 -22.94 -1.16
C ARG A 300 -39.70 -22.01 -1.35
N GLU A 301 -38.77 -21.99 -0.39
CA GLU A 301 -37.43 -21.43 -0.65
C GLU A 301 -36.78 -22.21 -1.80
N ARG A 302 -36.24 -21.49 -2.79
CA ARG A 302 -35.53 -22.06 -3.95
C ARG A 302 -34.05 -21.73 -3.80
N VAL A 303 -33.18 -22.64 -4.23
CA VAL A 303 -31.75 -22.34 -4.34
C VAL A 303 -31.50 -21.74 -5.73
N GLU A 304 -30.89 -20.56 -5.76
CA GLU A 304 -30.34 -20.00 -6.99
C GLU A 304 -28.89 -20.43 -7.14
N ASN A 305 -28.50 -20.73 -8.37
CA ASN A 305 -27.18 -21.14 -8.76
C ASN A 305 -26.52 -20.02 -9.54
N ILE A 306 -25.41 -19.50 -9.03
CA ILE A 306 -24.67 -18.39 -9.62
C ILE A 306 -23.33 -18.91 -10.10
N MET A 307 -22.93 -18.51 -11.31
CA MET A 307 -21.65 -18.84 -11.90
C MET A 307 -20.82 -17.56 -12.01
N PRO A 308 -20.01 -17.22 -10.99
CA PRO A 308 -19.16 -16.05 -11.07
C PRO A 308 -17.96 -16.28 -11.99
N ILE A 309 -17.49 -15.17 -12.53
CA ILE A 309 -16.25 -15.09 -13.31
C ILE A 309 -15.43 -13.94 -12.76
N GLY A 310 -14.15 -14.16 -12.52
CA GLY A 310 -13.24 -13.14 -12.04
C GLY A 310 -11.90 -13.16 -12.76
N ILE A 311 -11.28 -11.98 -12.81
CA ILE A 311 -9.91 -11.81 -13.29
C ILE A 311 -9.17 -10.92 -12.28
N GLY A 312 -7.93 -11.28 -11.99
CA GLY A 312 -7.07 -10.53 -11.09
C GLY A 312 -5.74 -10.20 -11.76
N LEU A 313 -5.21 -9.03 -11.46
CA LEU A 313 -3.85 -8.62 -11.77
C LEU A 313 -3.12 -8.33 -10.46
N GLU A 314 -1.98 -8.97 -10.22
CA GLU A 314 -1.11 -8.67 -9.08
C GLU A 314 0.29 -8.34 -9.56
N TYR A 315 0.83 -7.26 -9.01
CA TYR A 315 2.13 -6.73 -9.37
C TYR A 315 2.73 -6.00 -8.17
N PHE A 316 3.89 -6.47 -7.68
CA PHE A 316 4.60 -5.92 -6.52
C PHE A 316 3.73 -5.74 -5.26
N GLY A 317 2.96 -6.78 -4.90
CA GLY A 317 2.10 -6.75 -3.72
C GLY A 317 0.80 -5.98 -3.89
N PHE A 318 0.64 -5.18 -4.95
CA PHE A 318 -0.65 -4.60 -5.32
C PHE A 318 -1.45 -5.59 -6.15
N ALA A 319 -2.71 -5.80 -5.77
CA ALA A 319 -3.65 -6.60 -6.53
C ALA A 319 -4.88 -5.77 -6.90
N ILE A 320 -5.36 -5.96 -8.14
CA ILE A 320 -6.64 -5.46 -8.63
C ILE A 320 -7.44 -6.68 -9.06
N ASP A 321 -8.55 -6.92 -8.40
CA ASP A 321 -9.46 -8.02 -8.73
C ASP A 321 -10.78 -7.47 -9.24
N TYR A 322 -11.30 -8.08 -10.30
CA TYR A 322 -12.64 -7.84 -10.80
C TYR A 322 -13.43 -9.14 -10.78
N ALA A 323 -14.70 -9.07 -10.37
CA ALA A 323 -15.62 -10.19 -10.43
C ALA A 323 -16.99 -9.77 -10.97
N TYR A 324 -17.51 -10.60 -11.85
CA TYR A 324 -18.89 -10.60 -12.28
C TYR A 324 -19.65 -11.69 -11.53
N TYR A 325 -20.70 -11.31 -10.81
CA TYR A 325 -21.52 -12.14 -9.94
C TYR A 325 -23.02 -11.89 -10.24
N PRO A 326 -23.63 -12.66 -11.16
CA PRO A 326 -24.97 -12.38 -11.68
C PRO A 326 -26.10 -12.99 -10.83
N ALA A 327 -26.36 -12.44 -9.64
CA ALA A 327 -27.52 -12.85 -8.84
C ALA A 327 -28.83 -12.22 -9.37
N TYR A 328 -29.88 -13.03 -9.62
CA TYR A 328 -31.17 -12.57 -10.19
C TYR A 328 -31.86 -11.47 -9.37
N ASN A 329 -31.68 -11.46 -8.05
CA ASN A 329 -32.32 -10.47 -7.17
C ASN A 329 -31.55 -9.13 -7.08
N LEU A 330 -30.41 -9.00 -7.77
CA LEU A 330 -29.52 -7.84 -7.76
C LEU A 330 -29.33 -7.23 -9.16
N GLN A 331 -30.30 -7.47 -10.06
CA GLN A 331 -30.21 -7.25 -11.50
C GLN A 331 -29.78 -5.83 -11.92
N ASP A 332 -30.04 -4.81 -11.10
CA ASP A 332 -29.93 -3.44 -11.59
C ASP A 332 -28.59 -2.73 -11.32
N ASN A 333 -27.63 -3.28 -10.55
CA ASN A 333 -26.27 -2.68 -10.46
C ASN A 333 -25.22 -3.45 -9.62
N ALA A 334 -25.60 -4.44 -8.82
CA ALA A 334 -24.69 -5.09 -7.86
C ALA A 334 -24.05 -6.39 -8.36
N THR A 335 -23.92 -6.56 -9.68
CA THR A 335 -23.32 -7.75 -10.30
C THR A 335 -21.83 -7.62 -10.60
N HIS A 336 -21.27 -6.42 -10.47
CA HIS A 336 -19.88 -6.13 -10.81
C HIS A 336 -19.15 -5.62 -9.57
N PHE A 337 -18.03 -6.24 -9.26
CA PHE A 337 -17.24 -5.95 -8.07
C PHE A 337 -15.79 -5.69 -8.46
N VAL A 338 -15.21 -4.66 -7.88
CA VAL A 338 -13.79 -4.34 -8.03
C VAL A 338 -13.17 -4.29 -6.65
N SER A 339 -12.07 -5.01 -6.46
CA SER A 339 -11.24 -4.96 -5.27
C SER A 339 -9.85 -4.45 -5.57
N LEU A 340 -9.31 -3.68 -4.64
CA LEU A 340 -7.91 -3.32 -4.56
C LEU A 340 -7.34 -3.95 -3.29
N ALA A 341 -6.18 -4.56 -3.39
CA ALA A 341 -5.46 -5.06 -2.24
C ALA A 341 -3.98 -4.70 -2.32
N PHE A 342 -3.36 -4.60 -1.15
CA PHE A 342 -1.92 -4.43 -1.01
C PHE A 342 -1.41 -5.39 0.07
N THR A 343 -0.35 -6.10 -0.25
CA THR A 343 0.39 -6.99 0.66
C THR A 343 1.81 -6.46 0.78
N GLY A 344 2.23 -6.07 1.99
CA GLY A 344 3.58 -5.57 2.23
C GLY A 344 3.80 -4.87 3.58
N PHE A 345 4.76 -5.41 4.32
CA PHE A 345 5.89 -4.85 5.08
C PHE A 345 6.34 -6.00 5.99
N GLU A 346 7.61 -6.38 5.95
CA GLU A 346 8.18 -7.31 6.93
C GLU A 346 8.20 -6.62 8.29
N PHE A 347 7.55 -7.22 9.28
CA PHE A 347 7.87 -6.93 10.68
C PHE A 347 9.03 -7.85 11.05
N GLU A 348 10.18 -7.24 11.31
CA GLU A 348 11.41 -7.93 11.68
C GLU A 348 11.16 -8.69 13.00
N ASP A 349 11.07 -10.02 12.91
CA ASP A 349 10.80 -10.87 14.07
C ASP A 349 12.08 -11.01 14.90
N THR A 350 12.18 -10.22 15.97
CA THR A 350 13.31 -10.34 16.89
C THR A 350 13.24 -11.65 17.70
N LYS A 351 14.11 -12.59 17.31
CA LYS A 351 14.71 -13.73 18.07
C LYS A 351 14.19 -15.14 17.75
N LYS A 352 15.06 -15.96 17.15
CA LYS A 352 15.90 -16.96 17.85
C LYS A 352 16.81 -17.71 16.88
N ASP A 353 18.08 -17.31 16.85
CA ASP A 353 19.17 -18.25 16.60
C ASP A 353 19.31 -19.12 17.86
N GLU A 354 19.23 -20.44 17.70
CA GLU A 354 20.08 -21.36 18.48
C GLU A 354 20.13 -22.75 17.81
N THR A 355 21.36 -23.11 17.46
CA THR A 355 21.87 -24.40 17.00
C THR A 355 21.49 -25.59 17.89
N THR A 356 21.29 -26.78 17.32
CA THR A 356 21.95 -28.01 17.79
C THR A 356 21.88 -29.19 16.80
N ASN A 357 22.92 -30.00 16.85
CA ASN A 357 23.35 -31.05 15.93
C ASN A 357 22.68 -32.43 16.14
N ALA A 358 22.47 -33.11 15.00
CA ALA A 358 22.88 -34.48 14.64
C ALA A 358 22.13 -35.77 15.07
N GLN A 359 22.19 -36.70 14.09
CA GLN A 359 22.15 -38.17 14.09
C GLN A 359 20.83 -38.93 13.79
N GLY A 360 20.67 -39.29 12.51
CA GLY A 360 20.82 -40.68 12.01
C GLY A 360 19.60 -41.61 12.00
N THR A 361 19.18 -42.09 10.81
CA THR A 361 19.23 -43.52 10.40
C THR A 361 18.66 -43.74 8.99
N GLU A 362 19.27 -44.70 8.28
CA GLU A 362 19.09 -45.04 6.86
C GLU A 362 17.82 -45.86 6.55
N GLY A 363 17.37 -45.78 5.29
CA GLY A 363 17.02 -46.98 4.52
C GLY A 363 15.63 -47.02 3.88
N ALA A 364 15.54 -46.71 2.58
CA ALA A 364 14.74 -47.48 1.59
C ALA A 364 14.92 -46.90 0.17
N THR A 365 15.62 -47.66 -0.68
CA THR A 365 15.80 -47.41 -2.11
C THR A 365 14.51 -47.67 -2.89
N THR A 366 13.96 -46.64 -3.53
CA THR A 366 12.99 -46.78 -4.64
C THR A 366 13.31 -45.75 -5.73
N LYS A 367 13.17 -46.19 -6.98
CA LYS A 367 13.55 -45.52 -8.24
C LYS A 367 13.29 -44.00 -8.23
N GLU A 368 14.37 -43.24 -8.32
CA GLU A 368 14.39 -41.77 -8.37
C GLU A 368 13.71 -41.24 -9.64
N GLU A 369 12.45 -40.79 -9.52
CA GLU A 369 11.99 -39.65 -10.31
C GLU A 369 12.64 -38.42 -9.70
N THR A 370 13.65 -37.89 -10.38
CA THR A 370 14.43 -36.78 -9.86
C THR A 370 13.54 -35.56 -9.61
N LEU A 371 13.73 -34.90 -8.47
CA LEU A 371 13.08 -33.64 -8.10
C LEU A 371 14.15 -32.59 -7.85
N LEU A 372 14.01 -31.44 -8.52
CA LEU A 372 14.71 -30.20 -8.18
C LEU A 372 13.67 -29.35 -7.43
N ILE A 373 13.69 -29.41 -6.10
CA ILE A 373 12.79 -28.61 -5.24
C ILE A 373 13.62 -27.47 -4.65
N LEU A 374 13.07 -26.26 -4.66
CA LEU A 374 13.66 -25.13 -3.94
C LEU A 374 12.92 -24.93 -2.63
N ASP A 375 13.63 -25.10 -1.51
CA ASP A 375 13.05 -24.97 -0.19
C ASP A 375 13.03 -23.49 0.21
N GLY A 376 11.85 -22.94 0.51
CA GLY A 376 11.70 -21.56 0.97
C GLY A 376 12.14 -20.47 -0.02
N PHE A 377 12.17 -20.78 -1.33
CA PHE A 377 12.59 -19.84 -2.37
C PHE A 377 11.46 -19.55 -3.37
N PRO A 378 10.55 -18.61 -3.05
CA PRO A 378 9.38 -18.31 -3.86
C PRO A 378 9.79 -17.76 -5.24
N PRO A 379 8.88 -17.80 -6.25
CA PRO A 379 9.16 -17.28 -7.60
C PRO A 379 9.67 -15.84 -7.64
N GLN A 380 9.28 -15.03 -6.65
CA GLN A 380 9.68 -13.64 -6.46
C GLN A 380 10.08 -13.44 -4.99
N LYS A 381 11.24 -12.83 -4.73
CA LYS A 381 11.74 -12.53 -3.37
C LYS A 381 12.33 -11.13 -3.32
N VAL A 382 12.06 -10.37 -2.26
CA VAL A 382 12.70 -9.08 -1.99
C VAL A 382 13.76 -9.29 -0.91
N VAL A 383 14.95 -8.71 -1.09
CA VAL A 383 16.06 -8.84 -0.13
C VAL A 383 16.84 -7.53 -0.04
N TYR A 384 17.53 -7.30 1.08
CA TYR A 384 18.37 -6.12 1.31
C TYR A 384 19.87 -6.46 1.32
N GLU A 385 20.18 -7.75 1.43
CA GLU A 385 21.52 -8.31 1.51
C GLU A 385 22.19 -8.38 0.13
N GLU A 386 23.53 -8.31 0.10
CA GLU A 386 24.35 -8.45 -1.12
C GLU A 386 24.30 -9.85 -1.75
N SER A 387 23.67 -10.81 -1.08
CA SER A 387 23.51 -12.18 -1.56
C SER A 387 22.25 -12.80 -0.99
N VAL A 388 21.66 -13.75 -1.72
CA VAL A 388 20.57 -14.59 -1.20
C VAL A 388 21.01 -16.05 -1.15
N GLU A 389 20.64 -16.73 -0.07
CA GLU A 389 20.84 -18.17 0.05
C GLU A 389 19.77 -18.92 -0.75
N VAL A 390 20.21 -19.83 -1.61
CA VAL A 390 19.38 -20.71 -2.43
C VAL A 390 19.60 -22.14 -1.95
N THR A 391 18.57 -22.68 -1.30
CA THR A 391 18.52 -24.04 -0.77
C THR A 391 17.57 -24.90 -1.58
N GLY A 392 17.89 -26.18 -1.72
CA GLY A 392 16.98 -27.12 -2.37
C GLY A 392 17.47 -28.55 -2.34
N SER A 393 16.69 -29.44 -2.94
CA SER A 393 17.03 -30.85 -3.09
C SER A 393 17.21 -31.24 -4.56
N ALA A 394 18.21 -32.08 -4.83
CA ALA A 394 18.55 -32.62 -6.14
C ALA A 394 19.08 -34.05 -5.99
N GLN A 395 18.18 -35.04 -5.85
CA GLN A 395 18.58 -36.44 -5.69
C GLN A 395 19.23 -37.00 -6.97
N GLY A 396 20.24 -37.86 -6.82
CA GLY A 396 20.98 -38.46 -7.95
C GLY A 396 21.99 -37.55 -8.66
N TYR A 397 22.20 -36.31 -8.19
CA TYR A 397 23.17 -35.38 -8.77
C TYR A 397 24.19 -34.93 -7.75
N GLU A 398 25.44 -34.75 -8.18
CA GLU A 398 26.53 -34.25 -7.33
C GLU A 398 26.59 -32.71 -7.28
N LYS A 399 26.02 -32.03 -8.29
CA LYS A 399 26.15 -30.58 -8.49
C LYS A 399 24.90 -29.94 -9.08
N VAL A 400 24.59 -28.73 -8.64
CA VAL A 400 23.55 -27.84 -9.18
C VAL A 400 24.16 -26.52 -9.61
N GLN A 401 23.85 -26.06 -10.81
CA GLN A 401 24.23 -24.73 -11.28
C GLN A 401 23.19 -23.71 -10.79
N ILE A 402 23.63 -22.62 -10.17
CA ILE A 402 22.78 -21.57 -9.61
C ILE A 402 23.34 -20.21 -10.02
N GLY A 403 22.76 -19.61 -11.05
CA GLY A 403 23.32 -18.45 -11.74
C GLY A 403 24.74 -18.78 -12.24
N ASN A 404 25.72 -18.02 -11.77
CA ASN A 404 27.14 -18.24 -12.06
C ASN A 404 27.86 -19.16 -11.05
N GLN A 405 27.15 -19.68 -10.05
CA GLN A 405 27.71 -20.53 -9.01
C GLN A 405 27.37 -22.01 -9.22
N VAL A 406 28.19 -22.88 -8.62
CA VAL A 406 27.97 -24.33 -8.58
C VAL A 406 27.85 -24.76 -7.12
N ALA A 407 26.70 -25.30 -6.75
CA ALA A 407 26.45 -25.87 -5.43
C ALA A 407 26.72 -27.38 -5.46
N THR A 408 27.50 -27.88 -4.52
CA THR A 408 27.67 -29.33 -4.31
C THR A 408 26.44 -29.88 -3.59
N VAL A 409 25.93 -31.00 -4.07
CA VAL A 409 24.80 -31.70 -3.46
C VAL A 409 25.34 -32.73 -2.48
N ASN A 410 24.97 -32.60 -1.20
CA ASN A 410 25.32 -33.56 -0.14
C ASN A 410 24.04 -34.20 0.38
N ASN A 411 23.97 -35.54 0.36
CA ASN A 411 22.78 -36.30 0.77
C ASN A 411 21.49 -35.84 0.06
N GLY A 412 21.59 -35.46 -1.21
CA GLY A 412 20.46 -35.00 -2.01
C GLY A 412 20.03 -33.56 -1.76
N VAL A 413 20.74 -32.78 -0.93
CA VAL A 413 20.45 -31.38 -0.60
C VAL A 413 21.61 -30.48 -1.01
N PHE A 414 21.31 -29.27 -1.49
CA PHE A 414 22.29 -28.23 -1.79
C PHE A 414 21.91 -26.92 -1.10
N SER A 415 22.93 -26.12 -0.79
CA SER A 415 22.79 -24.71 -0.42
C SER A 415 23.92 -23.91 -1.06
N THR A 416 23.60 -22.73 -1.57
CA THR A 416 24.62 -21.78 -2.03
C THR A 416 24.17 -20.33 -1.87
N LYS A 417 25.12 -19.41 -1.74
CA LYS A 417 24.84 -17.96 -1.63
C LYS A 417 25.09 -17.25 -2.95
N VAL A 418 24.02 -16.84 -3.62
CA VAL A 418 24.09 -16.13 -4.90
C VAL A 418 24.26 -14.64 -4.66
N PRO A 419 25.33 -13.99 -5.13
CA PRO A 419 25.51 -12.55 -5.03
C PRO A 419 24.49 -11.83 -5.92
N LEU A 420 24.08 -10.66 -5.46
CA LEU A 420 23.00 -9.88 -6.04
C LEU A 420 23.45 -8.44 -6.30
N VAL A 421 23.12 -7.92 -7.47
CA VAL A 421 23.26 -6.51 -7.80
C VAL A 421 22.04 -5.72 -7.33
N LEU A 422 22.17 -4.42 -7.07
CA LEU A 422 21.02 -3.58 -6.71
C LEU A 422 19.98 -3.59 -7.85
N GLY A 423 18.71 -3.74 -7.49
CA GLY A 423 17.60 -3.87 -8.43
C GLY A 423 17.25 -5.33 -8.75
N LYS A 424 16.74 -5.57 -9.95
CA LYS A 424 16.24 -6.89 -10.36
C LYS A 424 17.40 -7.84 -10.67
N ASN A 425 17.39 -9.00 -10.02
CA ASN A 425 18.28 -10.12 -10.28
C ASN A 425 17.46 -11.30 -10.80
N GLU A 426 17.96 -11.96 -11.84
CA GLU A 426 17.41 -13.22 -12.33
C GLU A 426 18.40 -14.33 -11.94
N ILE A 427 17.90 -15.35 -11.24
CA ILE A 427 18.69 -16.50 -10.80
C ILE A 427 18.18 -17.72 -11.56
N ASP A 428 19.04 -18.24 -12.43
CA ASP A 428 18.81 -19.47 -13.18
C ASP A 428 19.38 -20.67 -12.40
N ILE A 429 18.52 -21.57 -11.93
CA ILE A 429 18.91 -22.81 -11.26
C ILE A 429 18.75 -23.96 -12.23
N SER A 430 19.80 -24.75 -12.45
CA SER A 430 19.76 -25.85 -13.42
C SER A 430 20.57 -27.07 -13.04
N VAL A 431 20.03 -28.24 -13.42
CA VAL A 431 20.63 -29.57 -13.27
C VAL A 431 20.24 -30.38 -14.51
N ALA A 432 21.24 -30.88 -15.24
CA ALA A 432 21.02 -31.56 -16.52
C ALA A 432 20.07 -30.76 -17.45
N ASP A 433 18.93 -31.34 -17.84
CA ASP A 433 17.96 -30.69 -18.74
C ASP A 433 16.94 -29.80 -18.02
N ARG A 434 16.94 -29.77 -16.67
CA ARG A 434 15.95 -29.01 -15.89
C ARG A 434 16.47 -27.62 -15.56
N LYS A 435 15.61 -26.61 -15.73
CA LYS A 435 15.89 -25.21 -15.41
C LYS A 435 14.72 -24.58 -14.65
N ILE A 436 15.03 -23.87 -13.58
CA ILE A 436 14.09 -23.08 -12.78
C ILE A 436 14.61 -21.65 -12.73
N LYS A 437 13.74 -20.69 -13.05
CA LYS A 437 14.05 -19.27 -12.95
C LYS A 437 13.45 -18.67 -11.68
N ARG A 438 14.19 -17.77 -11.05
CA ARG A 438 13.73 -16.99 -9.90
C ARG A 438 14.09 -15.53 -10.03
N ASN A 439 13.17 -14.65 -9.68
CA ASN A 439 13.41 -13.21 -9.68
C ASN A 439 13.64 -12.75 -8.24
N VAL A 440 14.75 -12.06 -8.01
CA VAL A 440 15.07 -11.49 -6.71
C VAL A 440 15.25 -9.99 -6.88
N LEU A 441 14.39 -9.20 -6.23
CA LEU A 441 14.55 -7.75 -6.17
C LEU A 441 15.43 -7.43 -4.97
N ARG A 442 16.65 -6.97 -5.24
CA ARG A 442 17.54 -6.49 -4.20
C ARG A 442 17.37 -4.99 -4.02
N LEU A 443 16.95 -4.58 -2.83
CA LEU A 443 16.92 -3.19 -2.42
C LEU A 443 18.23 -2.82 -1.71
N PRO A 444 18.68 -1.55 -1.77
CA PRO A 444 19.87 -1.13 -1.03
C PRO A 444 19.60 -1.18 0.47
N ASN A 445 20.50 -1.80 1.23
CA ASN A 445 20.42 -1.75 2.69
C ASN A 445 20.93 -0.41 3.24
N VAL A 446 20.50 -0.09 4.46
CA VAL A 446 20.85 1.16 5.17
C VAL A 446 22.37 1.34 5.32
N LYS A 447 23.16 0.27 5.34
CA LYS A 447 24.62 0.32 5.52
C LYS A 447 25.37 0.68 4.23
N GLU A 448 24.93 0.20 3.08
CA GLU A 448 25.45 0.61 1.77
C GLU A 448 25.06 2.05 1.41
N ILE A 449 23.92 2.51 1.92
CA ILE A 449 23.50 3.91 1.81
C ILE A 449 24.36 4.83 2.70
N ARG A 450 25.00 4.30 3.76
CA ARG A 450 25.89 5.05 4.69
C ARG A 450 27.27 5.39 4.11
N GLU A 451 27.76 4.65 3.11
CA GLU A 451 29.09 4.88 2.53
C GLU A 451 29.08 5.98 1.45
N LYS A 452 28.95 7.24 1.91
CA LYS A 452 29.49 8.50 1.36
C LYS A 452 28.62 9.70 1.77
N GLY A 453 28.70 10.09 3.04
CA GLY A 453 28.70 11.50 3.46
C GLY A 453 27.47 12.41 3.24
N PHE A 454 26.28 11.91 2.90
CA PHE A 454 25.08 12.75 2.68
C PHE A 454 23.80 12.14 3.28
N GLU A 455 23.93 11.48 4.45
CA GLU A 455 22.97 10.49 4.96
C GLU A 455 21.54 11.02 5.20
N ASN A 456 21.38 12.28 5.59
CA ASN A 456 20.04 12.81 5.86
C ASN A 456 19.44 13.48 4.61
N ASP A 457 20.26 14.11 3.77
CA ASP A 457 19.83 14.85 2.59
C ASP A 457 19.32 13.95 1.48
N LEU A 458 20.01 12.83 1.25
CA LEU A 458 19.58 11.84 0.27
C LEU A 458 18.30 11.12 0.73
N LYS A 459 18.17 10.79 2.03
CA LYS A 459 16.95 10.18 2.58
C LYS A 459 15.73 11.09 2.42
N TYR A 460 15.89 12.39 2.63
CA TYR A 460 14.79 13.34 2.42
C TYR A 460 14.37 13.42 0.95
N VAL A 461 15.32 13.53 0.01
CA VAL A 461 15.01 13.53 -1.44
C VAL A 461 14.32 12.23 -1.87
N LEU A 462 14.78 11.09 -1.35
CA LEU A 462 14.16 9.77 -1.61
C LEU A 462 12.80 9.58 -0.94
N SER A 463 12.45 10.39 0.06
CA SER A 463 11.15 10.36 0.73
C SER A 463 10.07 11.19 0.04
N LEU A 464 10.44 11.97 -0.99
CA LEU A 464 9.47 12.78 -1.73
C LEU A 464 8.47 11.85 -2.47
N PRO A 465 7.17 12.23 -2.56
CA PRO A 465 6.08 11.34 -2.98
C PRO A 465 6.29 10.59 -4.32
N ASP A 466 7.01 11.20 -5.27
CA ASP A 466 7.28 10.62 -6.59
C ASP A 466 8.49 9.67 -6.62
N PHE A 467 9.32 9.63 -5.57
CA PHE A 467 10.45 8.70 -5.47
C PHE A 467 10.01 7.31 -5.02
N ALA A 468 9.04 7.25 -4.11
CA ALA A 468 8.65 6.01 -3.43
C ALA A 468 7.82 5.06 -4.30
N THR A 469 7.14 5.57 -5.32
CA THR A 469 6.11 4.80 -6.04
C THR A 469 6.62 4.03 -7.26
N PHE A 470 7.73 4.42 -7.90
CA PHE A 470 8.36 3.65 -9.00
C PHE A 470 9.87 3.95 -9.15
N TYR A 471 10.69 3.58 -8.17
CA TYR A 471 12.14 3.86 -8.24
C TYR A 471 12.84 3.01 -9.32
N LYS A 472 12.95 3.58 -10.53
CA LYS A 472 13.85 3.13 -11.61
C LYS A 472 15.11 4.00 -11.55
N PRO A 473 16.13 3.67 -10.74
CA PRO A 473 17.32 4.53 -10.53
C PRO A 473 18.02 4.94 -11.83
N ASN A 474 17.97 4.06 -12.82
CA ASN A 474 18.58 4.24 -14.14
C ASN A 474 17.66 4.91 -15.17
N GLN A 475 16.41 5.22 -14.82
CA GLN A 475 15.51 5.99 -15.67
C GLN A 475 16.05 7.40 -15.83
N SER A 476 15.90 7.94 -17.03
CA SER A 476 16.22 9.33 -17.33
C SER A 476 15.30 10.29 -16.58
N LEU A 477 15.87 11.35 -16.01
CA LEU A 477 15.09 12.39 -15.34
C LEU A 477 14.43 13.30 -16.37
N SER A 478 13.11 13.47 -16.30
CA SER A 478 12.39 14.51 -17.04
C SER A 478 12.35 15.84 -16.27
N ARG A 479 12.14 16.94 -17.00
CA ARG A 479 11.98 18.28 -16.43
C ARG A 479 10.77 18.36 -15.48
N GLN A 480 9.66 17.72 -15.81
CA GLN A 480 8.48 17.63 -14.93
C GLN A 480 8.79 16.92 -13.62
N GLN A 481 9.54 15.82 -13.66
CA GLN A 481 9.93 15.11 -12.44
C GLN A 481 10.85 15.98 -11.56
N LEU A 482 11.81 16.69 -12.15
CA LEU A 482 12.65 17.62 -11.40
C LEU A 482 11.82 18.76 -10.77
N ALA A 483 10.85 19.29 -11.53
CA ALA A 483 9.95 20.32 -11.03
C ALA A 483 9.15 19.85 -9.81
N ASN A 484 8.56 18.65 -9.87
CA ASN A 484 7.83 18.06 -8.75
C ASN A 484 8.72 17.90 -7.51
N TRP A 485 10.00 17.54 -7.69
CA TRP A 485 10.95 17.47 -6.59
C TRP A 485 11.18 18.83 -5.95
N ILE A 486 11.36 19.89 -6.75
CA ILE A 486 11.56 21.26 -6.26
C ILE A 486 10.30 21.78 -5.54
N ILE A 487 9.12 21.55 -6.11
CA ILE A 487 7.82 21.94 -5.52
C ILE A 487 7.63 21.28 -4.16
N SER A 488 7.89 19.97 -4.08
CA SER A 488 7.78 19.20 -2.85
C SER A 488 8.79 19.67 -1.80
N ALA A 489 10.05 19.88 -2.20
CA ALA A 489 11.11 20.35 -1.30
C ALA A 489 10.88 21.78 -0.77
N LYS A 490 10.25 22.65 -1.56
CA LYS A 490 9.90 24.03 -1.16
C LYS A 490 8.53 24.14 -0.49
N GLY A 491 7.75 23.05 -0.44
CA GLY A 491 6.38 23.05 0.08
C GLY A 491 5.44 24.00 -0.68
N MET A 492 5.67 24.21 -1.98
CA MET A 492 4.84 25.11 -2.78
C MET A 492 3.53 24.43 -3.17
N LYS A 493 2.43 25.17 -3.11
CA LYS A 493 1.12 24.74 -3.61
C LYS A 493 0.48 25.88 -4.38
N LEU A 494 -0.08 25.57 -5.55
CA LEU A 494 -0.96 26.51 -6.25
C LEU A 494 -2.25 26.69 -5.44
N THR A 495 -2.66 27.94 -5.25
CA THR A 495 -3.99 28.23 -4.71
C THR A 495 -5.06 27.78 -5.71
N ASP A 496 -6.22 27.40 -5.20
CA ASP A 496 -7.33 26.86 -6.01
C ASP A 496 -7.71 27.75 -7.20
N ASN A 497 -7.55 29.08 -7.05
CA ASN A 497 -7.85 30.07 -8.10
C ASN A 497 -6.80 30.13 -9.24
N LEU A 498 -5.63 29.53 -9.05
CA LEU A 498 -4.54 29.48 -10.04
C LEU A 498 -4.41 28.09 -10.69
N GLN A 499 -5.00 27.06 -10.07
CA GLN A 499 -5.09 25.72 -10.64
C GLN A 499 -5.92 25.74 -11.93
N GLY A 500 -5.34 25.26 -13.03
CA GLY A 500 -5.95 25.30 -14.37
C GLY A 500 -5.61 26.55 -15.21
N ILE A 501 -4.97 27.56 -14.63
CA ILE A 501 -4.42 28.73 -15.35
C ILE A 501 -2.91 28.59 -15.52
N PHE A 502 -2.22 28.19 -14.45
CA PHE A 502 -0.79 27.91 -14.46
C PHE A 502 -0.54 26.47 -14.06
N SER A 503 0.48 25.85 -14.66
CA SER A 503 1.08 24.64 -14.11
C SER A 503 1.98 24.98 -12.93
N GLU A 504 2.26 24.00 -12.06
CA GLU A 504 3.21 24.21 -10.97
C GLU A 504 4.63 24.48 -11.51
N MET A 505 4.94 24.04 -12.74
CA MET A 505 6.18 24.36 -13.45
C MET A 505 6.25 25.83 -13.86
N ASP A 506 5.15 26.43 -14.33
CA ASP A 506 5.11 27.85 -14.64
C ASP A 506 5.41 28.69 -13.40
N LEU A 507 4.92 28.24 -12.24
CA LEU A 507 5.22 28.89 -10.96
C LEU A 507 6.73 28.84 -10.64
N LEU A 508 7.41 27.71 -10.88
CA LEU A 508 8.86 27.61 -10.68
C LEU A 508 9.64 28.57 -11.58
N THR A 509 9.27 28.64 -12.86
CA THR A 509 9.93 29.53 -13.82
C THR A 509 9.67 31.00 -13.50
N ILE A 510 8.44 31.38 -13.14
CA ILE A 510 8.08 32.74 -12.73
C ILE A 510 8.82 33.16 -11.46
N LYS A 511 8.99 32.24 -10.49
CA LYS A 511 9.75 32.50 -9.26
C LYS A 511 11.26 32.49 -9.49
N GLY A 512 11.71 32.00 -10.65
CA GLY A 512 13.11 31.90 -11.03
C GLY A 512 13.86 30.74 -10.37
N TYR A 513 13.14 29.71 -9.92
CA TYR A 513 13.71 28.47 -9.40
C TYR A 513 14.07 27.46 -10.50
N MET A 514 13.58 27.70 -11.71
CA MET A 514 13.87 26.89 -12.89
C MET A 514 13.92 27.82 -14.11
N ASP A 515 14.73 27.47 -15.11
CA ASP A 515 14.78 28.20 -16.37
C ASP A 515 13.57 27.87 -17.28
N ALA A 516 13.41 28.61 -18.36
CA ALA A 516 12.32 28.44 -19.33
C ALA A 516 12.69 27.53 -20.52
N GLY A 517 13.64 26.60 -20.37
CA GLY A 517 14.10 25.77 -21.48
C GLY A 517 14.90 26.56 -22.53
N ASP A 518 15.50 25.83 -23.48
CA ASP A 518 16.40 26.39 -24.50
C ASP A 518 15.67 27.23 -25.56
N ASP A 519 14.41 26.89 -25.83
CA ASP A 519 13.49 27.57 -26.75
C ASP A 519 12.67 28.69 -26.09
N GLY A 520 12.91 28.94 -24.79
CA GLY A 520 12.14 29.88 -23.99
C GLY A 520 10.74 29.37 -23.61
N LEU A 521 10.45 28.09 -23.88
CA LEU A 521 9.23 27.41 -23.47
C LEU A 521 9.50 26.38 -22.37
N VAL A 522 8.56 26.32 -21.44
CA VAL A 522 8.56 25.33 -20.36
C VAL A 522 8.13 23.98 -20.96
N ASN A 523 9.09 23.06 -21.18
CA ASN A 523 8.84 21.73 -21.76
C ASN A 523 8.86 20.62 -20.69
N PRO A 524 7.70 20.10 -20.25
CA PRO A 524 7.61 19.09 -19.18
C PRO A 524 8.32 17.76 -19.49
N ASP A 525 8.25 17.32 -20.74
CA ASP A 525 8.73 16.00 -21.17
C ASP A 525 10.22 16.00 -21.54
N GLU A 526 10.89 17.15 -21.43
CA GLU A 526 12.32 17.27 -21.72
C GLU A 526 13.16 16.37 -20.81
N ILE A 527 13.89 15.44 -21.42
CA ILE A 527 14.87 14.61 -20.71
C ILE A 527 16.12 15.43 -20.42
N LEU A 528 16.51 15.48 -19.15
CA LEU A 528 17.65 16.27 -18.71
C LEU A 528 18.98 15.58 -18.99
N THR A 529 19.94 16.35 -19.46
CA THR A 529 21.36 15.98 -19.48
C THR A 529 22.06 16.51 -18.24
N ARG A 530 23.28 16.03 -17.97
CA ARG A 530 24.12 16.54 -16.88
C ARG A 530 24.37 18.05 -16.98
N GLY A 531 24.57 18.58 -18.19
CA GLY A 531 24.73 20.02 -18.40
C GLY A 531 23.44 20.81 -18.12
N LYS A 532 22.26 20.29 -18.51
CA LYS A 532 20.97 20.91 -18.19
C LYS A 532 20.65 20.84 -16.69
N MET A 533 21.05 19.77 -16.02
CA MET A 533 20.98 19.66 -14.56
C MET A 533 21.81 20.74 -13.85
N ALA A 534 23.01 21.07 -14.36
CA ALA A 534 23.82 22.16 -13.81
C ALA A 534 23.09 23.51 -13.89
N VAL A 535 22.44 23.81 -15.02
CA VAL A 535 21.64 25.03 -15.16
C VAL A 535 20.48 25.04 -14.15
N ALA A 536 19.74 23.93 -14.06
CA ALA A 536 18.61 23.83 -13.13
C ALA A 536 19.04 24.03 -11.67
N LEU A 537 20.16 23.43 -11.25
CA LEU A 537 20.72 23.60 -9.91
C LEU A 537 21.19 25.04 -9.65
N ALA A 538 21.83 25.70 -10.63
CA ALA A 538 22.24 27.09 -10.48
C ALA A 538 21.02 28.02 -10.29
N TYR A 539 19.94 27.80 -11.04
CA TYR A 539 18.68 28.53 -10.84
C TYR A 539 18.06 28.24 -9.46
N LEU A 540 18.07 26.98 -9.03
CA LEU A 540 17.56 26.57 -7.73
C LEU A 540 18.34 27.19 -6.56
N GLU A 541 19.66 27.34 -6.71
CA GLU A 541 20.55 28.06 -5.78
C GLU A 541 20.46 29.59 -5.90
N GLY A 542 19.52 30.11 -6.69
CA GLY A 542 19.24 31.54 -6.79
C GLY A 542 20.18 32.32 -7.73
N MET A 543 20.98 31.64 -8.54
CA MET A 543 21.99 32.26 -9.41
C MET A 543 21.43 32.76 -10.76
N LYS A 544 20.09 32.90 -10.89
CA LYS A 544 19.41 33.23 -12.16
C LYS A 544 19.92 34.51 -12.83
N ASP A 545 20.31 35.52 -12.05
CA ASP A 545 20.75 36.81 -12.58
C ASP A 545 22.15 36.74 -13.20
N ALA A 546 22.95 35.74 -12.82
CA ALA A 546 24.25 35.48 -13.44
C ALA A 546 24.11 35.02 -14.90
N PHE A 547 22.93 34.55 -15.31
CA PHE A 547 22.65 34.15 -16.68
C PHE A 547 22.20 35.32 -17.58
N LEU A 548 22.05 36.54 -17.05
CA LEU A 548 21.67 37.71 -17.85
C LEU A 548 22.77 38.06 -18.86
N GLY A 549 22.43 37.98 -20.15
CA GLY A 549 23.37 38.26 -21.25
C GLY A 549 24.32 37.11 -21.60
N VAL A 550 24.16 35.94 -20.97
CA VAL A 550 24.93 34.73 -21.31
C VAL A 550 24.29 34.03 -22.51
N PRO A 551 25.02 33.81 -23.62
CA PRO A 551 24.50 33.08 -24.78
C PRO A 551 24.03 31.66 -24.42
N LEU A 552 23.00 31.18 -25.10
CA LEU A 552 22.34 29.90 -24.79
C LEU A 552 23.32 28.73 -24.78
N GLU A 553 24.20 28.68 -25.79
CA GLU A 553 25.23 27.66 -25.95
C GLU A 553 26.31 27.68 -24.85
N GLN A 554 26.41 28.77 -24.09
CA GLN A 554 27.38 28.93 -23.00
C GLN A 554 26.77 28.71 -21.61
N LYS A 555 25.44 28.66 -21.48
CA LYS A 555 24.75 28.57 -20.19
C LYS A 555 25.17 27.36 -19.37
N GLN A 556 25.32 26.18 -19.98
CA GLN A 556 25.70 24.97 -19.25
C GLN A 556 27.11 25.06 -18.68
N THR A 557 28.07 25.58 -19.47
CA THR A 557 29.45 25.80 -18.99
C THR A 557 29.47 26.83 -17.86
N HIS A 558 28.74 27.93 -18.05
CA HIS A 558 28.67 29.00 -17.06
C HIS A 558 28.03 28.53 -15.75
N ALA A 559 26.97 27.73 -15.82
CA ALA A 559 26.33 27.13 -14.64
C ALA A 559 27.29 26.24 -13.84
N MET A 560 28.09 25.42 -14.52
CA MET A 560 29.09 24.56 -13.88
C MET A 560 30.17 25.38 -13.17
N GLU A 561 30.66 26.45 -13.79
CA GLU A 561 31.64 27.37 -13.18
C GLU A 561 31.08 28.01 -11.91
N LEU A 562 29.85 28.53 -11.97
CA LEU A 562 29.17 29.13 -10.81
C LEU A 562 28.99 28.13 -9.66
N LEU A 563 28.52 26.92 -9.96
CA LEU A 563 28.30 25.87 -8.96
C LEU A 563 29.61 25.37 -8.33
N LYS A 564 30.69 25.35 -9.11
CA LYS A 564 32.05 25.04 -8.64
C LYS A 564 32.61 26.16 -7.75
N GLU A 565 32.45 27.42 -8.14
CA GLU A 565 32.86 28.58 -7.33
C GLU A 565 32.10 28.66 -6.01
N ALA A 566 30.83 28.25 -5.99
CA ALA A 566 30.03 28.10 -4.77
C ALA A 566 30.53 26.98 -3.85
N GLY A 567 31.41 26.09 -4.33
CA GLY A 567 32.08 25.05 -3.53
C GLY A 567 31.21 23.84 -3.18
N GLN A 568 29.99 23.74 -3.72
CA GLN A 568 29.04 22.66 -3.44
C GLN A 568 29.15 21.49 -4.44
N TYR A 569 29.70 21.73 -5.63
CA TYR A 569 29.75 20.77 -6.73
C TYR A 569 31.13 20.74 -7.40
N ASN A 570 31.47 19.59 -7.99
CA ASN A 570 32.68 19.40 -8.77
C ASN A 570 32.38 19.43 -10.27
N GLU A 571 33.40 19.73 -11.08
CA GLU A 571 33.26 19.78 -12.54
C GLU A 571 32.86 18.40 -13.13
N ASP A 572 33.39 17.33 -12.55
CA ASP A 572 33.11 15.93 -12.93
C ASP A 572 31.66 15.49 -12.66
N ASP A 573 30.94 16.20 -11.79
CA ASP A 573 29.52 15.91 -11.52
C ASP A 573 28.67 16.14 -12.79
N PHE A 574 29.12 17.04 -13.68
CA PHE A 574 28.35 17.50 -14.84
C PHE A 574 28.96 17.09 -16.20
N LEU A 575 30.13 16.45 -16.20
CA LEU A 575 30.76 15.92 -17.41
C LEU A 575 30.44 14.42 -17.61
N PRO A 576 30.24 13.93 -18.85
CA PRO A 576 30.01 14.69 -20.09
C PRO A 576 28.66 15.43 -20.07
N ARG A 577 28.62 16.64 -20.62
CA ARG A 577 27.46 17.57 -20.54
C ARG A 577 26.20 17.06 -21.26
N ASP A 578 26.41 16.32 -22.34
CA ASP A 578 25.39 15.73 -23.21
C ASP A 578 24.85 14.40 -22.69
N LYS A 579 25.49 13.81 -21.66
CA LYS A 579 25.02 12.57 -21.06
C LYS A 579 23.69 12.79 -20.35
N ILE A 580 22.70 11.96 -20.69
CA ILE A 580 21.41 11.91 -19.98
C ILE A 580 21.66 11.60 -18.50
N ILE A 581 21.07 12.40 -17.62
CA ILE A 581 21.15 12.16 -16.17
C ILE A 581 20.02 11.22 -15.75
N ASN A 582 20.37 10.21 -14.95
CA ASN A 582 19.39 9.29 -14.38
C ASN A 582 18.89 9.79 -13.02
N LEU A 583 17.78 9.24 -12.54
CA LEU A 583 17.17 9.63 -11.27
C LEU A 583 18.14 9.52 -10.09
N HIS A 584 19.00 8.49 -10.08
CA HIS A 584 19.96 8.27 -9.00
C HIS A 584 21.05 9.35 -8.93
N ASP A 585 21.68 9.66 -10.05
CA ASP A 585 22.71 10.70 -10.16
C ASP A 585 22.10 12.07 -9.88
N ALA A 586 20.88 12.35 -10.37
CA ALA A 586 20.20 13.60 -10.11
C ALA A 586 19.83 13.77 -8.63
N ALA A 587 19.39 12.70 -7.93
CA ALA A 587 19.11 12.73 -6.50
C ALA A 587 20.35 13.10 -5.68
N LYS A 588 21.51 12.54 -6.05
CA LYS A 588 22.80 12.84 -5.41
C LYS A 588 23.20 14.30 -5.55
N LEU A 589 22.87 14.94 -6.68
CA LEU A 589 23.14 16.35 -6.88
C LEU A 589 22.12 17.22 -6.12
N MET A 590 20.83 16.88 -6.19
CA MET A 590 19.77 17.56 -5.45
C MET A 590 19.98 17.54 -3.94
N ALA A 591 20.47 16.43 -3.39
CA ALA A 591 20.80 16.31 -1.96
C ALA A 591 21.85 17.33 -1.49
N ARG A 592 22.68 17.86 -2.40
CA ARG A 592 23.70 18.86 -2.06
C ARG A 592 23.16 20.29 -2.08
N THR A 593 21.91 20.50 -2.49
CA THR A 593 21.33 21.85 -2.58
C THR A 593 21.14 22.47 -1.20
N SER A 594 21.20 23.79 -1.13
CA SER A 594 21.00 24.54 0.11
C SER A 594 19.60 24.32 0.72
N ILE A 595 18.59 24.11 -0.13
CA ILE A 595 17.19 23.89 0.26
C ILE A 595 17.00 22.55 0.95
N ILE A 596 17.52 21.47 0.36
CA ILE A 596 17.41 20.13 0.93
C ILE A 596 18.21 20.07 2.24
N ASN A 597 19.44 20.58 2.25
CA ASN A 597 20.25 20.70 3.46
C ASN A 597 19.50 21.42 4.60
N LEU A 598 18.69 22.43 4.29
CA LEU A 598 17.90 23.17 5.28
C LEU A 598 16.75 22.32 5.84
N GLU A 599 15.94 21.71 4.97
CA GLU A 599 14.80 20.88 5.38
C GLU A 599 15.22 19.67 6.21
N VAL A 600 16.33 19.07 5.83
CA VAL A 600 16.92 17.93 6.52
C VAL A 600 17.43 18.30 7.91
N LYS A 601 18.04 19.48 8.06
CA LYS A 601 18.44 20.02 9.37
C LYS A 601 17.24 20.33 10.28
N LYS A 602 16.11 20.79 9.72
CA LYS A 602 14.85 20.97 10.48
C LYS A 602 14.31 19.64 11.03
N LEU A 603 14.51 18.54 10.31
CA LEU A 603 14.00 17.22 10.69
C LEU A 603 14.89 16.48 11.70
N THR A 604 16.20 16.78 11.75
CA THR A 604 17.20 15.97 12.48
C THR A 604 17.69 16.59 13.79
N ALA A 605 17.59 17.91 13.92
CA ALA A 605 17.66 18.59 15.19
C ALA A 605 16.33 19.34 15.34
N GLY A 606 15.75 19.45 16.53
CA GLY A 606 14.54 20.24 16.78
C GLY A 606 14.78 21.75 16.57
N PHE A 607 15.18 22.13 15.36
CA PHE A 607 15.87 23.34 14.99
C PHE A 607 14.84 24.38 14.57
N VAL A 608 14.84 25.53 15.23
CA VAL A 608 13.99 26.67 14.86
C VAL A 608 14.85 27.68 14.09
N VAL A 609 14.39 28.07 12.90
CA VAL A 609 15.15 28.86 11.91
C VAL A 609 15.07 30.37 12.20
N PRO A 610 16.19 31.09 12.36
CA PRO A 610 16.22 32.56 12.34
C PRO A 610 15.74 33.11 11.00
N GLN A 611 14.92 34.17 11.00
CA GLN A 611 14.53 34.85 9.77
C GLN A 611 15.42 36.06 9.54
N VAL A 612 16.10 36.12 8.38
CA VAL A 612 16.89 37.28 7.96
C VAL A 612 16.08 38.08 6.94
N PHE A 613 15.94 39.37 7.16
CA PHE A 613 15.28 40.30 6.26
C PHE A 613 16.25 41.41 5.85
N VAL A 614 16.43 41.57 4.55
CA VAL A 614 17.21 42.66 3.95
C VAL A 614 16.25 43.45 3.07
N GLU A 615 16.08 44.75 3.33
CA GLU A 615 15.24 45.59 2.46
C GLU A 615 15.92 45.76 1.09
N PRO A 616 15.28 45.33 -0.01
CA PRO A 616 15.86 45.52 -1.34
C PRO A 616 15.86 47.01 -1.70
N ARG A 617 17.06 47.59 -1.88
CA ARG A 617 17.22 48.99 -2.26
C ARG A 617 18.39 49.17 -3.23
N ARG A 618 18.26 50.13 -4.14
CA ARG A 618 19.36 50.58 -5.00
C ARG A 618 20.40 51.31 -4.15
N LEU A 619 21.61 50.75 -4.04
CA LEU A 619 22.71 51.31 -3.27
C LEU A 619 23.77 51.91 -4.21
N ASN A 620 24.35 53.03 -3.81
CA ASN A 620 25.52 53.65 -4.43
C ASN A 620 26.78 53.36 -3.61
N SER A 621 27.95 53.59 -4.22
CA SER A 621 29.24 53.47 -3.52
C SER A 621 29.26 54.34 -2.27
N GLY A 622 29.53 53.72 -1.11
CA GLY A 622 29.55 54.39 0.20
C GLY A 622 28.23 54.40 0.96
N ASP A 623 27.13 53.93 0.36
CA ASP A 623 25.85 53.76 1.06
C ASP A 623 25.92 52.62 2.08
N SER A 624 25.10 52.75 3.14
CA SER A 624 25.00 51.78 4.23
C SER A 624 23.76 50.90 4.08
N LEU A 625 23.92 49.57 4.15
CA LEU A 625 22.81 48.61 4.11
C LEU A 625 22.33 48.23 5.53
N LYS A 626 21.01 48.13 5.72
CA LYS A 626 20.39 47.65 6.96
C LYS A 626 19.98 46.18 6.81
N ILE A 627 20.42 45.34 7.73
CA ILE A 627 20.08 43.91 7.80
C ILE A 627 19.33 43.68 9.11
N GLN A 628 18.13 43.11 9.03
CA GLN A 628 17.32 42.74 10.17
C GLN A 628 17.34 41.22 10.35
N VAL A 629 17.55 40.75 11.59
CA VAL A 629 17.49 39.33 11.93
C VAL A 629 16.49 39.13 13.06
N THR A 630 15.51 38.27 12.85
CA THR A 630 14.49 37.88 13.82
C THR A 630 14.86 36.50 14.38
N LEU A 631 15.05 36.42 15.70
CA LEU A 631 15.30 35.17 16.41
C LEU A 631 14.01 34.65 17.09
N PRO A 632 13.80 33.33 17.16
CA PRO A 632 12.73 32.71 17.94
C PRO A 632 12.83 33.01 19.45
N THR A 633 11.70 32.98 20.15
CA THR A 633 11.57 33.40 21.58
C THR A 633 12.27 32.49 22.58
N ASP A 634 12.67 31.29 22.16
CA ASP A 634 13.23 30.19 22.96
C ASP A 634 14.76 30.08 22.87
N VAL A 635 15.43 31.02 22.19
CA VAL A 635 16.88 31.03 21.97
C VAL A 635 17.59 32.01 22.91
N THR A 636 18.54 31.56 23.74
CA THR A 636 19.34 32.42 24.63
C THR A 636 20.43 33.18 23.87
N LEU A 637 20.46 34.53 23.95
CA LEU A 637 21.38 35.35 23.12
C LEU A 637 22.87 35.19 23.42
N LYS A 638 23.24 34.56 24.54
CA LYS A 638 24.65 34.41 24.91
C LYS A 638 25.41 33.51 23.94
N ASP A 639 24.67 32.77 23.12
CA ASP A 639 25.20 31.66 22.35
C ASP A 639 25.19 31.94 20.83
N ILE A 640 24.97 33.18 20.37
CA ILE A 640 24.84 33.46 18.92
C ILE A 640 25.65 34.68 18.44
N VAL A 641 26.31 34.52 17.29
CA VAL A 641 27.03 35.54 16.53
C VAL A 641 26.48 35.62 15.10
N VAL A 642 26.28 36.83 14.57
CA VAL A 642 25.91 37.03 13.15
C VAL A 642 27.12 37.50 12.36
N ARG A 643 27.35 36.88 11.19
CA ARG A 643 28.43 37.22 10.26
C ARG A 643 27.83 37.65 8.92
N VAL A 644 28.29 38.79 8.41
CA VAL A 644 27.95 39.31 7.08
C VAL A 644 29.24 39.35 6.26
N GLU A 645 29.29 38.64 5.13
CA GLU A 645 30.45 38.49 4.22
C GLU A 645 31.84 38.49 4.92
N LYS A 646 32.39 37.32 5.29
CA LYS A 646 33.77 37.02 5.77
C LYS A 646 34.53 37.97 6.74
N GLU A 647 34.09 39.19 7.06
CA GLU A 647 34.96 40.24 7.62
C GLU A 647 34.44 40.92 8.91
N LYS A 648 33.17 40.73 9.33
CA LYS A 648 32.67 41.40 10.55
C LYS A 648 31.84 40.50 11.47
N TYR A 649 32.20 40.50 12.76
CA TYR A 649 31.54 39.76 13.84
C TYR A 649 30.82 40.72 14.79
N ILE A 650 29.57 40.42 15.15
CA ILE A 650 28.79 41.24 16.09
C ILE A 650 28.12 40.33 17.13
N PRO A 651 28.49 40.41 18.43
CA PRO A 651 27.84 39.66 19.51
C PRO A 651 26.51 40.29 19.96
N LEU A 652 25.48 39.48 20.22
CA LEU A 652 24.12 39.91 20.57
C LEU A 652 23.93 40.04 22.10
N LYS A 653 23.18 41.05 22.59
CA LYS A 653 23.10 41.35 24.05
C LYS A 653 21.71 41.48 24.73
N LYS A 654 20.53 41.40 24.07
CA LYS A 654 19.22 41.24 24.79
C LYS A 654 18.04 40.89 23.85
N ILE A 655 17.11 40.05 24.33
CA ILE A 655 15.85 39.64 23.68
C ILE A 655 14.82 40.66 24.11
N THR A 656 14.62 41.65 23.25
CA THR A 656 13.35 42.34 22.99
C THR A 656 13.73 43.52 22.11
N GLU A 657 13.18 43.52 20.90
CA GLU A 657 13.28 44.53 19.84
C GLU A 657 14.34 44.32 18.75
N ARG A 658 13.90 44.69 17.54
CA ARG A 658 14.59 44.67 16.24
C ARG A 658 16.08 44.99 16.37
N LEU A 659 16.94 44.07 15.92
CA LEU A 659 18.38 44.23 16.06
C LEU A 659 19.00 44.84 14.79
N TYR A 660 19.55 46.05 14.94
CA TYR A 660 20.26 46.78 13.90
C TYR A 660 21.71 46.28 13.83
N LEU A 661 22.08 45.57 12.77
CA LEU A 661 23.42 44.96 12.62
C LEU A 661 24.51 45.92 12.11
N GLY A 662 24.26 47.24 12.16
CA GLY A 662 25.23 48.27 11.82
C GLY A 662 25.23 48.66 10.34
N GLU A 663 26.07 49.65 10.01
CA GLU A 663 26.24 50.18 8.66
C GLU A 663 27.36 49.43 7.91
N TRP A 664 27.02 48.85 6.75
CA TRP A 664 27.98 48.25 5.84
C TRP A 664 28.20 49.13 4.61
N LYS A 665 29.43 49.65 4.43
CA LYS A 665 29.80 50.50 3.28
C LYS A 665 30.28 49.64 2.11
N ILE A 666 29.67 49.84 0.95
CA ILE A 666 30.09 49.18 -0.29
C ILE A 666 31.51 49.63 -0.66
N PRO A 667 32.47 48.71 -0.88
CA PRO A 667 33.82 49.06 -1.33
C PRO A 667 33.80 49.79 -2.68
N PRO A 668 34.61 50.83 -2.88
CA PRO A 668 34.56 51.70 -4.07
C PRO A 668 34.91 50.99 -5.39
N GLU A 669 35.44 49.77 -5.34
CA GLU A 669 35.96 49.03 -6.49
C GLU A 669 34.93 48.08 -7.16
N ARG A 670 33.71 47.97 -6.61
CA ARG A 670 32.66 47.09 -7.18
C ARG A 670 31.99 47.72 -8.41
N LYS A 671 31.92 46.98 -9.52
CA LYS A 671 31.23 47.37 -10.77
C LYS A 671 29.70 47.43 -10.56
N LYS A 672 28.96 48.01 -11.51
CA LYS A 672 27.50 48.09 -11.43
C LYS A 672 26.89 46.69 -11.67
N GLY A 673 26.23 46.09 -10.68
CA GLY A 673 25.66 44.74 -10.77
C GLY A 673 24.91 44.33 -9.50
N PHE A 674 24.27 43.15 -9.52
CA PHE A 674 23.70 42.52 -8.34
C PHE A 674 24.81 41.82 -7.55
N TYR A 675 24.81 41.96 -6.22
CA TYR A 675 25.82 41.40 -5.35
C TYR A 675 25.17 40.52 -4.28
N PRO A 676 25.40 39.20 -4.31
CA PRO A 676 24.85 38.30 -3.28
C PRO A 676 25.43 38.64 -1.91
N ILE A 677 24.59 39.05 -0.95
CA ILE A 677 25.03 39.28 0.44
C ILE A 677 24.74 38.03 1.27
N ALA A 678 25.80 37.30 1.64
CA ALA A 678 25.68 36.15 2.53
C ALA A 678 25.64 36.58 4.01
N VAL A 679 24.56 36.22 4.71
CA VAL A 679 24.40 36.44 6.16
C VAL A 679 24.31 35.10 6.87
N SER A 680 25.32 34.74 7.67
CA SER A 680 25.33 33.50 8.45
C SER A 680 25.18 33.76 9.95
N VAL A 681 24.64 32.78 10.68
CA VAL A 681 24.44 32.83 12.12
C VAL A 681 25.21 31.68 12.76
N GLU A 682 26.16 31.97 13.65
CA GLU A 682 27.06 30.99 14.26
C GLU A 682 26.74 30.85 15.76
N ASP A 683 26.83 29.62 16.29
CA ASP A 683 26.86 29.40 17.75
C ASP A 683 28.27 29.71 18.30
N ILE A 684 28.39 30.17 19.56
CA ILE A 684 29.66 30.45 20.25
C ILE A 684 30.62 29.25 20.29
N ASN A 685 30.11 28.03 20.15
CA ASN A 685 30.90 26.81 20.07
C ASN A 685 31.53 26.56 18.68
N GLY A 686 31.35 27.47 17.72
CA GLY A 686 31.89 27.35 16.37
C GLY A 686 31.14 26.37 15.47
N ASN A 687 30.00 25.85 15.93
CA ASN A 687 29.06 25.09 15.10
C ASN A 687 28.41 26.07 14.11
N LYS A 688 28.91 26.05 12.87
CA LYS A 688 28.48 26.95 11.81
C LYS A 688 27.07 26.58 11.32
N ASN A 689 26.11 27.47 11.52
CA ASN A 689 24.82 27.39 10.84
C ASN A 689 24.85 28.34 9.64
N TYR A 690 25.14 27.80 8.47
CA TYR A 690 25.00 28.55 7.23
C TYR A 690 23.52 28.77 6.98
N PHE A 691 23.05 29.99 7.25
CA PHE A 691 21.95 30.57 6.49
C PHE A 691 22.62 31.39 5.39
N THR A 692 22.12 31.29 4.18
CA THR A 692 22.62 32.09 3.06
C THR A 692 21.40 32.40 2.21
N ASP A 693 20.67 33.43 2.60
CA ASP A 693 19.79 34.09 1.64
C ASP A 693 20.64 35.03 0.81
N TYR A 694 20.60 34.85 -0.50
CA TYR A 694 21.16 35.78 -1.46
C TYR A 694 20.08 36.82 -1.81
N TYR A 695 20.30 38.08 -1.47
CA TYR A 695 19.44 39.22 -1.83
C TYR A 695 20.15 40.17 -2.77
#